data_AF-A0A9R1R4G1-F1
#
_entry.id   AF-A0A9R1R4G1-F1
#
_cell.length_a   1.000
_cell.length_b   1.000
_cell.length_c   1.000
_cell.angle_alpha   90.00
_cell.angle_beta   90.00
_cell.angle_gamma   90.00
#
_symmetry.space_group_name_H-M   'P 1'
#
loop_
_entity.id
_entity.type
_entity.pdbx_description
1 polymer ?
#
loop_
_entity_poly.entity_id
_entity_poly.type
_entity_poly.pdbx_seq_one_letter_code
_entity_poly.pdbx_strand_id
1 'polypeptide(L)'
;MESTHASEENNSKESSPVEIPETCVDSPTLEVSSNGVHENINANMEKSAQAATSGISNGLPVAADDSELSSHSEVLAESHPDVAEHDVESNSPTGAGPEMLSNSVPTEKSKHSVKGQADHSSSVHPVEVNHVEDKARFQRKIAVKPKVMEESEAKPESPYKGLIDTAAPFESVREAVTKFGGIVDWKAHKVQMMERRKFIQLELENAQKEIPKCKEELEAAEMAKSQVLDELETTKRIVEELKHELEKAQMEEVQAKQDSELAQLRVQEIERGVADDSSVIAKTQMEVAKERHEKSVAELKSVKEELRTLHEEYASLVNERDRAIKRAEEVLAAGKDIEKRVEGLTVELIAAKGSLELAHAAHHDAEERRIGAVLAKEQDCLAWDRELVQAQEEVQQLNNKLLSQNDLKRNLEANLRKLHGLKSELADYVESILCKEALGVAKEHESEDARQISSSIKETLASTQKELEEVKANIENTKTEAKLLRVAATTLRSELDREKASLDSLQQREVMASIAVSSLEAELNRTQKEIESVRSKEEDAQEKMVELPKMLQQAAQEAEDAKDAAQAAEEELRKAKEDTEQTKAAATTTSSRLCAVLKEIEASKASERLALAAVRALNESKEASDVEDSPRGVTLPISEYYALSKKAQDAEELANEKVTEALAQVESVKGSELESLDRLTEATKEMDEKKRTLELALERAERANEGKLAAEQQLRKWRSDHEQRRKIQEAAKRAVNPVSSPFVDPYLKEQDSRLHMSGSSYEDHVPNRKLRKKKSFLPRMGSFLSRNTPAQT
;
A
#
# COMPACT_ATOMS: atom_id res chain seq x y z
N MET A 1 16.65 -32.48 -69.20
CA MET A 1 15.95 -33.73 -69.55
C MET A 1 14.55 -33.61 -69.01
N GLU A 2 13.53 -33.97 -69.81
CA GLU A 2 12.10 -34.05 -69.42
C GLU A 2 11.46 -32.71 -68.99
N SER A 3 10.35 -32.25 -69.58
CA SER A 3 8.98 -32.82 -69.68
C SER A 3 8.17 -32.56 -68.38
N THR A 4 6.90 -32.13 -68.42
CA THR A 4 5.94 -32.03 -69.55
C THR A 4 4.74 -31.11 -69.26
N HIS A 5 4.03 -30.70 -70.32
CA HIS A 5 2.63 -30.20 -70.44
C HIS A 5 2.17 -29.01 -69.57
N ALA A 6 1.53 -27.93 -70.05
CA ALA A 6 0.73 -27.58 -71.25
C ALA A 6 -0.80 -27.82 -71.18
N SER A 7 -1.55 -26.70 -71.26
CA SER A 7 -2.92 -26.45 -71.78
C SER A 7 -3.24 -24.97 -71.37
N GLU A 8 -3.76 -24.03 -72.17
CA GLU A 8 -4.87 -24.03 -73.15
C GLU A 8 -6.24 -24.19 -72.44
N GLU A 9 -7.29 -23.40 -72.68
CA GLU A 9 -7.53 -22.31 -73.67
C GLU A 9 -8.77 -21.44 -73.25
N ASN A 10 -8.94 -20.24 -73.84
CA ASN A 10 -10.18 -19.55 -74.33
C ASN A 10 -11.55 -19.61 -73.55
N ASN A 11 -12.51 -18.67 -73.63
CA ASN A 11 -12.68 -17.39 -74.36
C ASN A 11 -13.68 -16.44 -73.65
N SER A 12 -13.88 -15.22 -74.18
CA SER A 12 -14.85 -14.19 -73.77
C SER A 12 -16.29 -14.35 -74.33
N LYS A 13 -17.27 -13.61 -73.74
CA LYS A 13 -18.57 -13.06 -74.29
C LYS A 13 -19.73 -13.16 -73.25
N GLU A 14 -20.81 -12.36 -73.24
CA GLU A 14 -21.19 -11.05 -73.83
C GLU A 14 -22.60 -10.61 -73.33
N SER A 15 -23.01 -9.36 -73.60
CA SER A 15 -24.38 -8.79 -73.51
C SER A 15 -24.98 -8.30 -72.17
N SER A 16 -25.76 -7.22 -72.30
CA SER A 16 -26.70 -6.61 -71.34
C SER A 16 -28.14 -6.73 -71.92
N PRO A 17 -29.23 -6.33 -71.21
CA PRO A 17 -29.79 -5.00 -71.50
C PRO A 17 -30.56 -4.26 -70.37
N VAL A 18 -30.42 -2.93 -70.36
CA VAL A 18 -31.46 -1.86 -70.32
C VAL A 18 -32.68 -1.94 -69.37
N GLU A 19 -32.85 -0.91 -68.52
CA GLU A 19 -34.08 -0.08 -68.44
C GLU A 19 -33.81 1.32 -67.81
N ILE A 20 -34.62 2.34 -68.14
CA ILE A 20 -34.54 3.75 -67.67
C ILE A 20 -35.98 4.35 -67.64
N PRO A 21 -36.32 5.28 -66.71
CA PRO A 21 -36.43 6.73 -67.02
C PRO A 21 -35.65 7.63 -66.01
N GLU A 22 -35.09 8.79 -66.36
CA GLU A 22 -35.72 10.13 -66.52
C GLU A 22 -36.51 10.65 -65.29
N THR A 23 -36.49 11.91 -64.83
CA THR A 23 -35.78 13.20 -65.15
C THR A 23 -35.90 14.12 -63.90
N CYS A 24 -35.28 15.32 -63.71
CA CYS A 24 -34.01 15.98 -64.09
C CYS A 24 -33.92 17.34 -63.32
N VAL A 25 -32.82 18.13 -63.47
CA VAL A 25 -32.58 19.54 -63.00
C VAL A 25 -32.69 19.84 -61.47
N ASP A 26 -32.05 20.86 -60.87
CA ASP A 26 -31.18 21.95 -61.39
C ASP A 26 -30.09 22.41 -60.39
N SER A 27 -29.25 23.37 -60.79
CA SER A 27 -28.23 24.12 -60.01
C SER A 27 -28.42 25.65 -60.23
N PRO A 28 -27.59 26.62 -59.74
CA PRO A 28 -26.36 26.57 -58.93
C PRO A 28 -26.54 27.25 -57.54
N THR A 29 -25.77 28.19 -56.95
CA THR A 29 -24.85 29.29 -57.38
C THR A 29 -23.74 29.53 -56.32
N LEU A 30 -22.82 30.48 -56.57
CA LEU A 30 -21.71 30.92 -55.70
C LEU A 30 -21.98 32.31 -55.07
N GLU A 31 -21.32 32.61 -53.93
CA GLU A 31 -20.38 33.73 -53.66
C GLU A 31 -20.20 33.86 -52.12
N VAL A 32 -19.02 33.94 -51.48
CA VAL A 32 -17.71 34.62 -51.70
C VAL A 32 -17.62 35.99 -50.99
N SER A 33 -16.53 36.18 -50.24
CA SER A 33 -16.09 37.41 -49.53
C SER A 33 -16.90 37.90 -48.33
N SER A 34 -16.32 38.65 -47.38
CA SER A 34 -14.95 38.68 -46.84
C SER A 34 -14.93 39.51 -45.53
N ASN A 35 -13.82 39.43 -44.77
CA ASN A 35 -13.27 40.43 -43.82
C ASN A 35 -14.23 41.54 -43.28
N GLY A 36 -14.48 41.71 -41.98
CA GLY A 36 -13.63 41.47 -40.81
C GLY A 36 -13.64 42.69 -39.87
N VAL A 37 -12.94 42.55 -38.73
CA VAL A 37 -12.32 43.65 -37.94
C VAL A 37 -13.26 44.60 -37.14
N HIS A 38 -13.60 44.13 -35.93
CA HIS A 38 -13.32 44.78 -34.62
C HIS A 38 -14.14 45.97 -34.06
N GLU A 39 -14.05 46.04 -32.71
CA GLU A 39 -14.27 47.19 -31.80
C GLU A 39 -15.70 47.70 -31.54
N ASN A 40 -16.10 48.07 -30.30
CA ASN A 40 -15.57 47.80 -28.94
C ASN A 40 -16.65 48.15 -27.87
N ILE A 41 -16.33 48.00 -26.57
CA ILE A 41 -17.02 48.58 -25.37
C ILE A 41 -18.43 48.00 -25.09
N ASN A 42 -18.60 46.98 -24.24
CA ASN A 42 -18.54 46.97 -22.76
C ASN A 42 -19.76 47.61 -22.02
N ALA A 43 -20.08 47.04 -20.85
CA ALA A 43 -20.81 47.60 -19.69
C ALA A 43 -22.36 47.46 -19.57
N ASN A 44 -22.74 46.45 -18.77
CA ASN A 44 -23.56 46.55 -17.54
C ASN A 44 -25.11 46.52 -17.51
N MET A 45 -25.57 45.51 -16.76
CA MET A 45 -26.50 45.56 -15.61
C MET A 45 -28.04 45.55 -15.76
N GLU A 46 -28.64 44.71 -14.90
CA GLU A 46 -30.01 44.78 -14.33
C GLU A 46 -31.22 44.53 -15.27
N LYS A 47 -32.37 43.98 -14.83
CA LYS A 47 -32.77 43.44 -13.51
C LYS A 47 -33.93 42.41 -13.63
N SER A 48 -34.02 41.52 -12.63
CA SER A 48 -35.24 40.99 -11.99
C SER A 48 -36.50 40.55 -12.78
N ALA A 49 -36.76 39.23 -12.68
CA ALA A 49 -37.81 38.61 -11.84
C ALA A 49 -39.18 38.15 -12.42
N GLN A 50 -39.73 37.15 -11.71
CA GLN A 50 -41.12 36.63 -11.69
C GLN A 50 -41.65 35.88 -12.93
N ALA A 51 -42.68 35.02 -12.84
CA ALA A 51 -43.18 34.11 -11.78
C ALA A 51 -44.35 33.26 -12.33
N ALA A 52 -44.78 32.23 -11.58
CA ALA A 52 -45.99 31.40 -11.75
C ALA A 52 -46.06 30.51 -13.03
N THR A 53 -46.42 29.22 -13.04
CA THR A 53 -47.25 28.28 -12.23
C THR A 53 -48.74 28.16 -12.60
N SER A 54 -49.09 26.95 -13.07
CA SER A 54 -50.44 26.34 -13.08
C SER A 54 -50.28 24.85 -13.46
N GLY A 55 -50.99 23.86 -12.91
CA GLY A 55 -52.03 23.87 -11.87
C GLY A 55 -53.22 22.98 -12.25
N ILE A 56 -53.98 22.48 -11.25
CA ILE A 56 -55.23 21.69 -11.35
C ILE A 56 -55.02 20.18 -11.69
N SER A 57 -55.85 19.22 -11.25
CA SER A 57 -56.23 18.73 -9.89
C SER A 57 -57.48 17.81 -9.95
N ASN A 58 -57.68 16.94 -8.95
CA ASN A 58 -58.87 16.12 -8.64
C ASN A 58 -59.17 14.88 -9.56
N GLY A 59 -59.75 13.76 -9.10
CA GLY A 59 -59.88 13.24 -7.72
C GLY A 59 -61.14 12.40 -7.39
N LEU A 60 -60.96 11.16 -6.87
CA LEU A 60 -61.88 10.38 -5.99
C LEU A 60 -63.28 9.98 -6.53
N PRO A 61 -64.20 9.25 -5.80
CA PRO A 61 -64.12 8.49 -4.52
C PRO A 61 -64.84 7.08 -4.52
N VAL A 62 -65.17 6.58 -3.30
CA VAL A 62 -66.13 5.50 -2.86
C VAL A 62 -65.45 4.15 -2.52
N ALA A 63 -65.17 3.79 -1.25
CA ALA A 63 -66.00 3.51 -0.03
C ALA A 63 -66.58 2.06 0.01
N ALA A 64 -66.94 1.42 1.13
CA ALA A 64 -67.11 1.81 2.56
C ALA A 64 -66.96 0.58 3.50
N ASP A 65 -66.69 0.63 4.82
CA ASP A 65 -65.95 1.62 5.65
C ASP A 65 -65.04 0.86 6.68
N ASP A 66 -65.25 0.61 8.00
CA ASP A 66 -66.20 1.02 9.06
C ASP A 66 -65.65 0.63 10.49
N SER A 67 -66.18 1.23 11.59
CA SER A 67 -66.14 0.86 13.05
C SER A 67 -64.79 0.63 13.79
N GLU A 68 -64.53 1.13 15.01
CA GLU A 68 -65.30 2.00 15.94
C GLU A 68 -64.38 2.75 16.96
N LEU A 69 -64.81 3.93 17.46
CA LEU A 69 -64.49 4.61 18.76
C LEU A 69 -63.00 4.82 19.20
N SER A 70 -62.44 6.01 19.48
CA SER A 70 -62.91 7.31 20.06
C SER A 70 -63.41 7.22 21.51
N SER A 71 -63.06 8.06 22.49
CA SER A 71 -62.39 9.39 22.55
C SER A 71 -61.42 9.44 23.78
N HIS A 72 -60.74 10.50 24.24
CA HIS A 72 -60.93 11.96 24.27
C HIS A 72 -59.55 12.66 24.51
N SER A 73 -59.25 13.86 23.96
CA SER A 73 -59.44 15.21 24.58
C SER A 73 -58.68 15.45 25.92
N GLU A 74 -57.97 16.57 26.15
CA GLU A 74 -57.68 17.73 25.29
C GLU A 74 -56.66 18.73 25.93
N VAL A 75 -56.47 19.88 25.25
CA VAL A 75 -56.06 21.20 25.81
C VAL A 75 -54.57 21.44 26.12
N LEU A 76 -53.94 22.15 25.17
CA LEU A 76 -53.13 23.39 25.28
C LEU A 76 -52.15 23.63 26.46
N ALA A 77 -51.05 24.38 26.28
CA ALA A 77 -50.34 24.90 25.09
C ALA A 77 -49.07 25.67 25.55
N GLU A 78 -48.21 26.04 24.57
CA GLU A 78 -47.37 27.27 24.50
C GLU A 78 -46.46 27.66 25.71
N SER A 79 -45.19 28.09 25.53
CA SER A 79 -44.41 28.32 24.31
C SER A 79 -42.91 28.34 24.62
N HIS A 80 -42.08 27.98 23.64
CA HIS A 80 -40.68 28.44 23.60
C HIS A 80 -40.64 29.92 23.20
N PRO A 81 -39.64 30.66 23.71
CA PRO A 81 -38.85 31.51 22.82
C PRO A 81 -37.36 31.15 22.86
N ASP A 82 -36.55 31.98 22.18
CA ASP A 82 -35.23 31.66 21.61
C ASP A 82 -34.14 32.64 22.09
N VAL A 83 -32.87 32.33 21.81
CA VAL A 83 -31.64 33.16 21.88
C VAL A 83 -31.14 33.61 23.26
N ALA A 84 -29.93 33.15 23.65
CA ALA A 84 -28.80 33.98 24.15
C ALA A 84 -27.54 33.15 24.50
N GLU A 85 -26.36 33.79 24.47
CA GLU A 85 -25.05 33.22 24.83
C GLU A 85 -24.68 33.49 26.30
N HIS A 86 -24.07 32.52 27.01
CA HIS A 86 -22.76 32.65 27.69
C HIS A 86 -22.41 31.47 28.63
N ASP A 87 -21.19 30.96 28.46
CA ASP A 87 -20.13 30.71 29.46
C ASP A 87 -20.34 30.29 30.94
N VAL A 88 -19.35 29.48 31.38
CA VAL A 88 -18.74 29.37 32.74
C VAL A 88 -19.34 28.43 33.81
N GLU A 89 -18.54 27.39 34.06
CA GLU A 89 -18.22 26.66 35.31
C GLU A 89 -19.25 26.26 36.39
N SER A 90 -19.16 24.96 36.71
CA SER A 90 -19.14 24.38 38.07
C SER A 90 -20.46 24.33 38.90
N ASN A 91 -20.90 23.11 39.22
CA ASN A 91 -20.59 22.43 40.49
C ASN A 91 -21.47 21.17 40.69
N SER A 92 -20.87 20.06 41.11
CA SER A 92 -21.60 18.96 41.76
C SER A 92 -21.99 19.36 43.18
N PRO A 93 -23.09 18.82 43.73
CA PRO A 93 -22.87 17.95 44.89
C PRO A 93 -23.85 16.75 45.03
N THR A 94 -23.34 15.71 45.71
CA THR A 94 -23.97 14.87 46.75
C THR A 94 -25.48 14.55 46.68
N GLY A 95 -25.96 13.29 46.75
CA GLY A 95 -25.30 12.01 47.05
C GLY A 95 -25.85 11.35 48.34
N ALA A 96 -25.99 10.01 48.36
CA ALA A 96 -26.38 9.24 49.55
C ALA A 96 -25.88 7.78 49.50
N GLY A 97 -25.11 7.37 50.51
CA GLY A 97 -24.85 5.96 50.87
C GLY A 97 -25.98 5.37 51.75
N PRO A 98 -25.83 4.18 52.36
CA PRO A 98 -24.66 3.75 53.17
C PRO A 98 -23.92 2.52 52.56
N GLU A 99 -22.68 2.15 52.90
CA GLU A 99 -22.04 1.80 54.21
C GLU A 99 -22.66 0.54 54.87
N MET A 100 -21.94 -0.37 55.55
CA MET A 100 -21.00 -0.28 56.70
C MET A 100 -20.17 -1.61 56.78
N LEU A 101 -19.05 -1.85 57.49
CA LEU A 101 -17.87 -1.12 58.04
C LEU A 101 -16.81 -2.24 58.35
N SER A 102 -15.57 -2.23 57.84
CA SER A 102 -14.33 -1.67 58.46
C SER A 102 -13.59 -2.52 59.52
N ASN A 103 -12.24 -2.45 59.55
CA ASN A 103 -11.33 -2.30 60.72
C ASN A 103 -9.85 -2.71 60.42
N SER A 104 -8.75 -2.20 61.03
CA SER A 104 -8.43 -0.87 61.63
C SER A 104 -6.96 -0.81 62.18
N VAL A 105 -6.15 0.22 61.82
CA VAL A 105 -5.29 1.08 62.72
C VAL A 105 -4.01 0.45 63.42
N PRO A 106 -2.89 1.15 63.79
CA PRO A 106 -2.23 2.41 63.28
C PRO A 106 -0.64 2.56 63.37
N THR A 107 -0.08 3.66 62.79
CA THR A 107 1.16 4.44 63.21
C THR A 107 2.58 3.79 63.17
N GLU A 108 3.76 4.48 63.19
CA GLU A 108 4.18 5.91 63.38
C GLU A 108 5.59 6.24 62.75
N LYS A 109 5.93 7.54 62.49
CA LYS A 109 7.25 8.29 62.54
C LYS A 109 8.64 7.64 62.13
N SER A 110 9.79 8.32 61.88
CA SER A 110 10.22 9.70 61.49
C SER A 110 11.78 9.87 61.40
N LYS A 111 12.31 10.49 60.31
CA LYS A 111 13.57 11.33 60.20
C LYS A 111 15.05 10.79 60.31
N HIS A 112 15.83 11.14 59.26
CA HIS A 112 17.21 11.76 59.21
C HIS A 112 18.56 11.05 59.57
N SER A 113 19.60 11.53 58.84
CA SER A 113 21.05 11.66 59.18
C SER A 113 22.00 10.45 58.94
N VAL A 114 23.29 10.53 58.57
CA VAL A 114 24.20 11.37 57.71
C VAL A 114 25.67 11.17 58.16
N LYS A 115 26.66 11.44 57.26
CA LYS A 115 28.14 11.56 57.43
C LYS A 115 28.98 10.25 57.33
N GLY A 116 30.25 10.28 56.89
CA GLY A 116 31.15 11.42 56.49
C GLY A 116 31.96 11.18 55.21
N GLN A 117 32.48 12.24 54.56
CA GLN A 117 33.87 12.79 54.66
C GLN A 117 34.96 11.75 54.29
N ALA A 118 35.73 11.83 53.19
CA ALA A 118 36.48 12.93 52.51
C ALA A 118 37.84 13.28 53.16
N ASP A 119 38.92 13.41 52.36
CA ASP A 119 39.77 14.63 52.26
C ASP A 119 41.11 14.48 51.47
N HIS A 120 41.36 15.45 50.55
CA HIS A 120 42.66 16.02 50.05
C HIS A 120 43.69 15.09 49.31
N SER A 121 44.78 15.54 48.63
CA SER A 121 45.37 16.88 48.36
C SER A 121 46.38 16.91 47.16
N SER A 122 46.52 18.07 46.47
CA SER A 122 47.71 18.59 45.70
C SER A 122 48.34 17.76 44.52
N SER A 123 49.22 18.24 43.61
CA SER A 123 49.98 19.50 43.46
C SER A 123 50.44 19.86 42.01
N VAL A 124 50.17 21.09 41.56
CA VAL A 124 51.02 22.08 40.80
C VAL A 124 52.21 21.65 39.87
N HIS A 125 52.08 21.89 38.53
CA HIS A 125 52.97 22.55 37.50
C HIS A 125 54.54 22.40 37.43
N PRO A 126 55.26 22.86 36.36
CA PRO A 126 55.03 22.95 34.87
C PRO A 126 56.32 22.61 33.99
N VAL A 127 56.49 23.23 32.79
CA VAL A 127 57.69 23.28 31.86
C VAL A 127 57.83 22.06 30.90
N GLU A 128 57.62 22.16 29.56
CA GLU A 128 58.48 22.64 28.43
C GLU A 128 59.79 21.85 28.19
N VAL A 129 60.38 21.62 26.98
CA VAL A 129 60.01 21.71 25.54
C VAL A 129 61.11 20.94 24.73
N ASN A 130 60.85 20.48 23.48
CA ASN A 130 61.84 19.95 22.49
C ASN A 130 62.55 18.59 22.84
N HIS A 131 63.21 17.85 21.92
CA HIS A 131 63.00 17.50 20.49
C HIS A 131 63.97 16.33 20.12
N VAL A 132 63.84 15.70 18.94
CA VAL A 132 64.90 14.95 18.19
C VAL A 132 65.45 13.58 18.70
N GLU A 133 65.15 12.55 17.88
CA GLU A 133 65.98 11.41 17.39
C GLU A 133 66.70 10.34 18.28
N ASP A 134 66.51 9.09 17.84
CA ASP A 134 67.53 8.09 17.42
C ASP A 134 67.83 6.75 18.17
N LYS A 135 67.76 5.69 17.33
CA LYS A 135 68.52 4.41 17.30
C LYS A 135 68.86 3.60 18.58
N ALA A 136 68.02 2.58 18.78
CA ALA A 136 68.28 1.18 18.37
C ALA A 136 68.92 0.13 19.33
N ARG A 137 68.65 -1.14 18.93
CA ARG A 137 69.12 -2.46 19.39
C ARG A 137 68.52 -3.01 20.70
N PHE A 138 68.40 -4.33 20.88
CA PHE A 138 67.89 -5.45 20.06
C PHE A 138 67.97 -6.73 20.94
N GLN A 139 67.24 -7.80 20.59
CA GLN A 139 67.39 -9.20 21.09
C GLN A 139 66.80 -9.48 22.50
N ARG A 140 66.13 -10.62 22.77
CA ARG A 140 65.82 -11.82 21.94
C ARG A 140 64.85 -12.80 22.67
N LYS A 141 63.98 -13.52 21.90
CA LYS A 141 63.23 -14.80 22.25
C LYS A 141 62.07 -14.68 23.26
N ILE A 142 61.01 -15.53 23.31
CA ILE A 142 60.45 -16.59 22.40
C ILE A 142 58.96 -16.88 22.72
N ALA A 143 58.28 -17.72 21.89
CA ALA A 143 56.94 -18.34 22.07
C ALA A 143 55.72 -17.39 21.94
N VAL A 144 54.62 -17.66 21.22
CA VAL A 144 53.84 -18.87 20.76
C VAL A 144 52.55 -19.08 21.57
N LYS A 145 51.45 -19.33 20.84
CA LYS A 145 50.05 -19.34 21.33
C LYS A 145 49.70 -20.56 22.21
N PRO A 146 48.78 -20.43 23.20
CA PRO A 146 48.07 -21.56 23.79
C PRO A 146 46.94 -22.10 22.89
N LYS A 147 46.34 -23.22 23.30
CA LYS A 147 45.32 -24.00 22.57
C LYS A 147 44.17 -24.38 23.53
N VAL A 148 43.00 -24.70 22.97
CA VAL A 148 41.79 -25.22 23.67
C VAL A 148 42.09 -26.45 24.55
N MET A 149 41.40 -26.52 25.70
CA MET A 149 41.15 -27.75 26.46
C MET A 149 39.70 -27.77 26.99
N GLU A 150 39.15 -28.97 27.13
CA GLU A 150 37.98 -29.30 27.96
C GLU A 150 38.46 -29.63 29.38
N GLU A 151 37.59 -29.56 30.40
CA GLU A 151 37.73 -30.40 31.61
C GLU A 151 36.38 -30.57 32.36
N SER A 152 36.36 -31.40 33.40
CA SER A 152 35.18 -32.17 33.83
C SER A 152 34.86 -32.11 35.34
N GLU A 153 33.60 -32.47 35.67
CA GLU A 153 33.09 -33.03 36.95
C GLU A 153 33.52 -32.46 38.32
N ALA A 154 32.54 -32.03 39.12
CA ALA A 154 32.53 -32.22 40.59
C ALA A 154 31.10 -32.15 41.19
N LYS A 155 30.83 -32.93 42.24
CA LYS A 155 29.66 -32.81 43.13
C LYS A 155 30.10 -32.43 44.56
N PRO A 156 29.29 -31.68 45.32
CA PRO A 156 29.30 -31.68 46.78
C PRO A 156 28.04 -32.35 47.38
N GLU A 157 28.08 -32.71 48.67
CA GLU A 157 26.96 -33.33 49.40
C GLU A 157 26.55 -32.58 50.68
N SER A 158 25.25 -32.67 51.02
CA SER A 158 24.66 -32.46 52.36
C SER A 158 24.66 -31.01 52.91
N PRO A 159 24.01 -30.72 54.07
CA PRO A 159 23.11 -31.57 54.88
C PRO A 159 21.79 -30.87 55.32
N TYR A 160 20.65 -31.57 55.28
CA TYR A 160 19.57 -31.40 56.29
C TYR A 160 18.70 -32.67 56.38
N LYS A 161 18.13 -32.92 57.56
CA LYS A 161 17.17 -34.02 57.83
C LYS A 161 15.80 -33.43 58.16
N GLY A 162 14.73 -34.10 57.71
CA GLY A 162 13.52 -34.20 58.52
C GLY A 162 12.26 -33.48 58.06
N LEU A 163 11.82 -33.69 56.82
CA LEU A 163 10.40 -33.92 56.54
C LEU A 163 10.27 -34.75 55.26
N ILE A 164 9.50 -35.85 55.31
CA ILE A 164 9.06 -36.56 54.10
C ILE A 164 7.60 -36.21 53.94
N ASP A 165 7.33 -35.29 53.01
CA ASP A 165 5.98 -35.15 52.46
C ASP A 165 5.66 -36.40 51.62
N THR A 166 4.43 -36.88 51.72
CA THR A 166 3.91 -38.02 50.97
C THR A 166 2.79 -37.63 50.00
N ALA A 167 2.65 -36.34 49.69
CA ALA A 167 1.92 -35.84 48.54
C ALA A 167 2.44 -36.47 47.23
N ALA A 168 1.59 -36.42 46.19
CA ALA A 168 1.82 -37.11 44.91
C ALA A 168 3.16 -36.71 44.24
N PRO A 169 3.79 -37.62 43.46
CA PRO A 169 5.02 -37.30 42.76
C PRO A 169 4.80 -36.14 41.77
N PHE A 170 5.50 -35.04 42.05
CA PHE A 170 5.71 -33.84 41.22
C PHE A 170 4.92 -33.77 39.90
N GLU A 171 3.94 -32.87 39.85
CA GLU A 171 3.28 -32.42 38.62
C GLU A 171 4.32 -32.22 37.51
N SER A 172 4.02 -32.77 36.33
CA SER A 172 5.06 -32.90 35.32
C SER A 172 5.55 -31.53 34.85
N VAL A 173 6.84 -31.41 34.48
CA VAL A 173 7.40 -30.18 33.88
C VAL A 173 6.57 -29.71 32.67
N ARG A 174 5.90 -30.66 31.99
CA ARG A 174 4.96 -30.45 30.89
C ARG A 174 3.75 -29.59 31.24
N GLU A 175 3.29 -29.67 32.49
CA GLU A 175 2.08 -29.03 33.01
C GLU A 175 2.35 -27.59 33.41
N ALA A 176 3.46 -27.35 34.11
CA ALA A 176 4.02 -26.02 34.33
C ALA A 176 4.33 -25.30 33.00
N VAL A 177 4.91 -25.99 32.01
CA VAL A 177 5.10 -25.47 30.64
C VAL A 177 3.76 -25.15 29.97
N THR A 178 2.70 -25.90 30.26
CA THR A 178 1.38 -25.66 29.66
C THR A 178 0.72 -24.39 30.18
N LYS A 179 0.89 -24.05 31.47
CA LYS A 179 0.35 -22.81 32.06
C LYS A 179 1.03 -21.51 31.55
N PHE A 180 2.09 -21.61 30.74
CA PHE A 180 2.72 -20.49 30.03
C PHE A 180 2.43 -20.47 28.50
N GLY A 181 1.34 -21.10 28.07
CA GLY A 181 0.90 -21.09 26.66
C GLY A 181 1.09 -22.40 25.91
N GLY A 182 1.10 -23.54 26.60
CA GLY A 182 1.22 -24.87 25.98
C GLY A 182 2.61 -25.20 25.44
N ILE A 183 2.74 -26.41 24.89
CA ILE A 183 3.83 -26.71 23.95
C ILE A 183 3.44 -26.16 22.57
N VAL A 184 3.33 -24.83 22.46
CA VAL A 184 3.59 -24.17 21.19
C VAL A 184 5.00 -24.59 20.78
N ASP A 185 5.19 -24.98 19.52
CA ASP A 185 6.55 -25.19 19.02
C ASP A 185 7.25 -23.84 18.96
N TRP A 186 7.90 -23.48 20.06
CA TRP A 186 8.67 -22.25 20.22
C TRP A 186 9.75 -22.13 19.14
N LYS A 187 10.17 -23.24 18.54
CA LYS A 187 11.08 -23.29 17.40
C LYS A 187 10.39 -22.75 16.15
N ALA A 188 9.16 -23.19 15.85
CA ALA A 188 8.35 -22.69 14.75
C ALA A 188 7.95 -21.21 14.94
N HIS A 189 7.49 -20.82 16.13
CA HIS A 189 7.15 -19.41 16.41
C HIS A 189 8.40 -18.50 16.34
N LYS A 190 9.54 -18.97 16.86
CA LYS A 190 10.83 -18.27 16.72
C LYS A 190 11.31 -18.20 15.27
N VAL A 191 11.04 -19.21 14.44
CA VAL A 191 11.30 -19.17 12.99
C VAL A 191 10.45 -18.08 12.33
N GLN A 192 9.12 -18.09 12.51
CA GLN A 192 8.24 -17.05 11.95
C GLN A 192 8.61 -15.64 12.44
N MET A 193 8.94 -15.46 13.72
CA MET A 193 9.36 -14.16 14.25
C MET A 193 10.72 -13.72 13.68
N MET A 194 11.66 -14.65 13.47
CA MET A 194 12.93 -14.37 12.79
C MET A 194 12.74 -14.10 11.29
N GLU A 195 11.75 -14.69 10.65
CA GLU A 195 11.41 -14.45 9.23
C GLU A 195 10.75 -13.09 9.03
N ARG A 196 9.73 -12.75 9.84
CA ARG A 196 9.18 -11.39 9.89
C ARG A 196 10.26 -10.35 10.19
N ARG A 197 11.18 -10.64 11.13
CA ARG A 197 12.30 -9.75 11.44
C ARG A 197 13.29 -9.63 10.27
N LYS A 198 13.59 -10.70 9.53
CA LYS A 198 14.41 -10.63 8.30
C LYS A 198 13.72 -9.80 7.22
N PHE A 199 12.42 -9.96 7.03
CA PHE A 199 11.63 -9.22 6.05
C PHE A 199 11.64 -7.72 6.35
N ILE A 200 11.26 -7.33 7.58
CA ILE A 200 11.31 -5.93 8.03
C ILE A 200 12.73 -5.36 7.97
N GLN A 201 13.76 -6.17 8.28
CA GLN A 201 15.16 -5.76 8.16
C GLN A 201 15.58 -5.51 6.70
N LEU A 202 15.06 -6.31 5.75
CA LEU A 202 15.30 -6.18 4.31
C LEU A 202 14.58 -4.96 3.73
N GLU A 203 13.32 -4.72 4.10
CA GLU A 203 12.57 -3.51 3.74
C GLU A 203 13.26 -2.25 4.29
N LEU A 204 13.70 -2.28 5.55
CA LEU A 204 14.46 -1.19 6.16
C LEU A 204 15.78 -0.95 5.42
N GLU A 205 16.51 -2.01 5.07
CA GLU A 205 17.76 -1.90 4.30
C GLU A 205 17.51 -1.40 2.86
N ASN A 206 16.36 -1.72 2.26
CA ASN A 206 15.98 -1.23 0.93
C ASN A 206 15.57 0.25 0.97
N ALA A 207 14.71 0.65 1.91
CA ALA A 207 14.36 2.05 2.14
C ALA A 207 15.60 2.92 2.45
N GLN A 208 16.55 2.39 3.23
CA GLN A 208 17.84 3.05 3.48
C GLN A 208 18.72 3.20 2.23
N LYS A 209 18.50 2.40 1.17
CA LYS A 209 19.17 2.52 -0.15
C LYS A 209 18.38 3.37 -1.15
N GLU A 210 17.09 3.60 -0.92
CA GLU A 210 16.23 4.41 -1.78
C GLU A 210 16.21 5.89 -1.35
N ILE A 211 16.14 6.16 -0.04
CA ILE A 211 16.25 7.52 0.53
C ILE A 211 17.44 8.34 -0.03
N PRO A 212 18.68 7.82 -0.17
CA PRO A 212 19.77 8.58 -0.79
C PRO A 212 19.57 8.81 -2.30
N LYS A 213 19.00 7.85 -3.05
CA LYS A 213 18.73 8.02 -4.49
C LYS A 213 17.69 9.09 -4.75
N CYS A 214 16.56 9.06 -4.04
CA CYS A 214 15.53 10.09 -4.17
C CYS A 214 16.05 11.49 -3.78
N LYS A 215 17.07 11.58 -2.92
CA LYS A 215 17.77 12.84 -2.62
C LYS A 215 18.74 13.27 -3.71
N GLU A 216 19.45 12.34 -4.33
CA GLU A 216 20.34 12.61 -5.47
C GLU A 216 19.54 13.04 -6.70
N GLU A 217 18.40 12.39 -6.96
CA GLU A 217 17.43 12.76 -7.99
C GLU A 217 16.79 14.14 -7.72
N LEU A 218 16.52 14.48 -6.45
CA LEU A 218 16.05 15.82 -6.06
C LEU A 218 17.14 16.89 -6.21
N GLU A 219 18.37 16.64 -5.73
CA GLU A 219 19.52 17.55 -5.88
C GLU A 219 19.81 17.79 -7.38
N ALA A 220 19.71 16.75 -8.22
CA ALA A 220 19.81 16.86 -9.68
C ALA A 220 18.65 17.68 -10.31
N ALA A 221 17.41 17.51 -9.84
CA ALA A 221 16.26 18.27 -10.34
C ALA A 221 16.34 19.77 -9.96
N GLU A 222 16.82 20.10 -8.76
CA GLU A 222 17.07 21.49 -8.33
C GLU A 222 18.23 22.13 -9.10
N MET A 223 19.29 21.36 -9.40
CA MET A 223 20.39 21.80 -10.25
C MET A 223 19.94 22.03 -11.71
N ALA A 224 19.14 21.14 -12.29
CA ALA A 224 18.59 21.34 -13.63
C ALA A 224 17.64 22.55 -13.68
N LYS A 225 16.79 22.74 -12.65
CA LYS A 225 15.91 23.91 -12.52
C LYS A 225 16.69 25.22 -12.43
N SER A 226 17.81 25.27 -11.71
CA SER A 226 18.63 26.47 -11.63
C SER A 226 19.35 26.78 -12.95
N GLN A 227 19.86 25.77 -13.67
CA GLN A 227 20.42 25.97 -15.01
C GLN A 227 19.39 26.56 -15.99
N VAL A 228 18.15 26.04 -16.01
CA VAL A 228 17.07 26.58 -16.86
C VAL A 228 16.68 28.01 -16.49
N LEU A 229 16.84 28.42 -15.22
CA LEU A 229 16.62 29.82 -14.80
C LEU A 229 17.76 30.75 -15.26
N ASP A 230 19.02 30.31 -15.15
CA ASP A 230 20.19 31.04 -15.68
C ASP A 230 20.11 31.20 -17.21
N GLU A 231 19.73 30.14 -17.93
CA GLU A 231 19.49 30.13 -19.37
C GLU A 231 18.32 31.06 -19.76
N LEU A 232 17.24 31.10 -18.96
CA LEU A 232 16.14 32.04 -19.17
C LEU A 232 16.56 33.50 -18.94
N GLU A 233 17.44 33.78 -17.97
CA GLU A 233 17.91 35.15 -17.70
C GLU A 233 18.92 35.64 -18.77
N THR A 234 19.83 34.77 -19.22
CA THR A 234 20.69 35.08 -20.38
C THR A 234 19.86 35.28 -21.67
N THR A 235 18.88 34.41 -21.94
CA THR A 235 17.96 34.56 -23.08
C THR A 235 17.21 35.90 -23.03
N LYS A 236 16.66 36.30 -21.87
CA LYS A 236 16.00 37.60 -21.70
C LYS A 236 16.94 38.77 -22.03
N ARG A 237 18.17 38.74 -21.54
CA ARG A 237 19.17 39.79 -21.81
C ARG A 237 19.48 39.91 -23.30
N ILE A 238 19.63 38.79 -24.01
CA ILE A 238 19.85 38.75 -25.46
C ILE A 238 18.63 39.32 -26.21
N VAL A 239 17.39 39.01 -25.77
CA VAL A 239 16.17 39.59 -26.36
C VAL A 239 16.07 41.10 -26.12
N GLU A 240 16.49 41.59 -24.95
CA GLU A 240 16.55 43.03 -24.65
C GLU A 240 17.63 43.75 -25.47
N GLU A 241 18.79 43.12 -25.67
CA GLU A 241 19.89 43.63 -26.48
C GLU A 241 19.51 43.69 -27.98
N LEU A 242 19.00 42.58 -28.54
CA LEU A 242 18.48 42.53 -29.91
C LEU A 242 17.32 43.50 -30.15
N LYS A 243 16.47 43.74 -29.15
CA LYS A 243 15.42 44.77 -29.23
C LYS A 243 16.01 46.17 -29.34
N HIS A 244 17.07 46.47 -28.59
CA HIS A 244 17.74 47.77 -28.68
C HIS A 244 18.49 47.94 -30.02
N GLU A 245 19.12 46.88 -30.53
CA GLU A 245 19.72 46.88 -31.87
C GLU A 245 18.67 47.09 -32.97
N LEU A 246 17.48 46.48 -32.85
CA LEU A 246 16.36 46.69 -33.77
C LEU A 246 15.82 48.12 -33.73
N GLU A 247 15.63 48.69 -32.53
CA GLU A 247 15.23 50.11 -32.37
C GLU A 247 16.26 51.06 -32.99
N LYS A 248 17.56 50.77 -32.80
CA LYS A 248 18.66 51.53 -33.42
C LYS A 248 18.67 51.39 -34.95
N ALA A 249 18.51 50.18 -35.47
CA ALA A 249 18.47 49.92 -36.91
C ALA A 249 17.29 50.62 -37.59
N GLN A 250 16.13 50.68 -36.93
CA GLN A 250 14.97 51.45 -37.42
C GLN A 250 15.24 52.96 -37.43
N MET A 251 15.96 53.50 -36.44
CA MET A 251 16.40 54.90 -36.46
C MET A 251 17.40 55.19 -37.60
N GLU A 252 18.36 54.28 -37.82
CA GLU A 252 19.33 54.39 -38.92
C GLU A 252 18.64 54.25 -40.30
N GLU A 253 17.60 53.42 -40.43
CA GLU A 253 16.77 53.32 -41.64
C GLU A 253 15.98 54.61 -41.91
N VAL A 254 15.38 55.22 -40.88
CA VAL A 254 14.67 56.51 -41.00
C VAL A 254 15.61 57.64 -41.38
N GLN A 255 16.83 57.68 -40.81
CA GLN A 255 17.86 58.63 -41.20
C GLN A 255 18.29 58.42 -42.67
N ALA A 256 18.58 57.17 -43.07
CA ALA A 256 18.97 56.84 -44.44
C ALA A 256 17.87 57.16 -45.46
N LYS A 257 16.58 57.07 -45.10
CA LYS A 257 15.46 57.54 -45.91
C LYS A 257 15.48 59.05 -46.12
N GLN A 258 15.64 59.84 -45.05
CA GLN A 258 15.76 61.30 -45.14
C GLN A 258 16.98 61.74 -45.96
N ASP A 259 18.12 61.06 -45.79
CA ASP A 259 19.33 61.31 -46.57
C ASP A 259 19.17 60.91 -48.05
N SER A 260 18.38 59.86 -48.33
CA SER A 260 18.01 59.44 -49.69
C SER A 260 17.06 60.45 -50.37
N GLU A 261 16.07 60.97 -49.65
CA GLU A 261 15.18 62.03 -50.14
C GLU A 261 15.98 63.32 -50.43
N LEU A 262 16.90 63.71 -49.55
CA LEU A 262 17.82 64.83 -49.77
C LEU A 262 18.76 64.59 -50.97
N ALA A 263 19.21 63.35 -51.18
CA ALA A 263 19.99 62.99 -52.36
C ALA A 263 19.15 63.04 -53.65
N GLN A 264 17.90 62.57 -53.63
CA GLN A 264 16.98 62.65 -54.77
C GLN A 264 16.65 64.11 -55.14
N LEU A 265 16.43 64.99 -54.15
CA LEU A 265 16.24 66.41 -54.39
C LEU A 265 17.48 67.06 -55.05
N ARG A 266 18.68 66.70 -54.59
CA ARG A 266 19.94 67.14 -55.24
C ARG A 266 20.10 66.56 -56.65
N VAL A 267 19.68 65.32 -56.89
CA VAL A 267 19.67 64.74 -58.24
C VAL A 267 18.69 65.48 -59.14
N GLN A 268 17.47 65.79 -58.70
CA GLN A 268 16.53 66.61 -59.49
C GLN A 268 17.01 68.05 -59.73
N GLU A 269 17.72 68.65 -58.77
CA GLU A 269 18.36 69.96 -58.94
C GLU A 269 19.51 69.90 -59.95
N ILE A 270 20.30 68.82 -59.95
CA ILE A 270 21.32 68.55 -60.96
C ILE A 270 20.68 68.24 -62.32
N GLU A 271 19.61 67.45 -62.42
CA GLU A 271 18.88 67.18 -63.67
C GLU A 271 18.28 68.46 -64.27
N ARG A 272 17.90 69.43 -63.43
CA ARG A 272 17.51 70.78 -63.85
C ARG A 272 18.70 71.72 -64.13
N GLY A 273 19.89 71.38 -63.66
CA GLY A 273 21.13 72.16 -63.76
C GLY A 273 22.15 71.66 -64.77
N VAL A 274 21.99 70.46 -65.36
CA VAL A 274 22.88 69.92 -66.40
C VAL A 274 22.58 70.59 -67.75
N ALA A 275 23.05 71.82 -67.83
CA ALA A 275 23.33 72.56 -69.04
C ALA A 275 24.80 73.03 -69.04
N ASP A 276 25.74 72.12 -68.73
CA ASP A 276 27.12 72.13 -69.25
C ASP A 276 27.90 70.85 -68.87
N ASP A 277 28.98 70.56 -69.61
CA ASP A 277 29.71 69.29 -69.57
C ASP A 277 30.66 69.11 -68.37
N SER A 278 30.32 68.18 -67.46
CA SER A 278 31.25 67.60 -66.47
C SER A 278 31.09 66.07 -66.35
N SER A 279 30.65 65.42 -67.43
CA SER A 279 30.00 64.09 -67.44
C SER A 279 30.74 62.92 -66.77
N VAL A 280 32.05 62.98 -66.46
CA VAL A 280 32.78 61.82 -65.93
C VAL A 280 32.62 61.67 -64.41
N ILE A 281 32.80 62.74 -63.64
CA ILE A 281 32.83 62.66 -62.17
C ILE A 281 31.42 62.41 -61.59
N ALA A 282 30.40 63.03 -62.16
CA ALA A 282 29.01 62.77 -61.77
C ALA A 282 28.60 61.31 -62.06
N LYS A 283 29.02 60.75 -63.21
CA LYS A 283 28.73 59.35 -63.55
C LYS A 283 29.45 58.37 -62.62
N THR A 284 30.73 58.57 -62.30
CA THR A 284 31.43 57.67 -61.38
C THR A 284 30.90 57.74 -59.94
N GLN A 285 30.48 58.91 -59.47
CA GLN A 285 29.80 59.02 -58.16
C GLN A 285 28.43 58.34 -58.17
N MET A 286 27.67 58.45 -59.25
CA MET A 286 26.36 57.79 -59.40
C MET A 286 26.50 56.26 -59.50
N GLU A 287 27.51 55.75 -60.22
CA GLU A 287 27.81 54.31 -60.28
C GLU A 287 28.17 53.77 -58.88
N VAL A 288 29.08 54.44 -58.16
CA VAL A 288 29.48 54.05 -56.79
C VAL A 288 28.32 54.16 -55.78
N ALA A 289 27.39 55.10 -55.97
CA ALA A 289 26.18 55.18 -55.16
C ALA A 289 25.22 54.01 -55.45
N LYS A 290 25.07 53.64 -56.72
CA LYS A 290 24.28 52.49 -57.18
C LYS A 290 24.87 51.16 -56.68
N GLU A 291 26.17 50.94 -56.80
CA GLU A 291 26.87 49.76 -56.25
C GLU A 291 26.64 49.61 -54.73
N ARG A 292 26.70 50.72 -53.97
CA ARG A 292 26.40 50.71 -52.54
C ARG A 292 24.95 50.36 -52.24
N HIS A 293 24.01 50.96 -52.97
CA HIS A 293 22.59 50.63 -52.81
C HIS A 293 22.30 49.16 -53.15
N GLU A 294 22.88 48.64 -54.23
CA GLU A 294 22.74 47.25 -54.65
C GLU A 294 23.32 46.28 -53.62
N LYS A 295 24.47 46.60 -53.01
CA LYS A 295 25.02 45.88 -51.86
C LYS A 295 24.09 45.90 -50.64
N SER A 296 23.58 47.06 -50.22
CA SER A 296 22.66 47.14 -49.08
C SER A 296 21.30 46.48 -49.34
N VAL A 297 20.84 46.43 -50.59
CA VAL A 297 19.65 45.65 -50.98
C VAL A 297 19.92 44.15 -50.96
N ALA A 298 21.14 43.70 -51.25
CA ALA A 298 21.54 42.30 -51.06
C ALA A 298 21.64 41.92 -49.57
N GLU A 299 22.21 42.79 -48.74
CA GLU A 299 22.28 42.63 -47.27
C GLU A 299 20.88 42.57 -46.66
N LEU A 300 19.98 43.48 -47.03
CA LEU A 300 18.57 43.49 -46.60
C LEU A 300 17.83 42.21 -47.00
N LYS A 301 18.15 41.62 -48.16
CA LYS A 301 17.59 40.32 -48.60
C LYS A 301 18.09 39.17 -47.73
N SER A 302 19.38 39.17 -47.35
CA SER A 302 19.95 38.17 -46.43
C SER A 302 19.27 38.21 -45.07
N VAL A 303 19.20 39.40 -44.45
CA VAL A 303 18.53 39.61 -43.15
C VAL A 303 17.05 39.22 -43.20
N LYS A 304 16.37 39.38 -44.35
CA LYS A 304 14.98 38.96 -44.55
C LYS A 304 14.81 37.45 -44.85
N GLU A 305 15.87 36.76 -45.23
CA GLU A 305 15.95 35.29 -45.25
C GLU A 305 16.11 34.78 -43.81
N GLU A 306 17.13 35.27 -43.12
CA GLU A 306 17.50 34.93 -41.74
C GLU A 306 16.36 35.19 -40.72
N LEU A 307 15.65 36.32 -40.85
CA LEU A 307 14.48 36.63 -40.01
C LEU A 307 13.30 35.66 -40.24
N ARG A 308 13.22 35.03 -41.41
CA ARG A 308 12.18 34.06 -41.75
C ARG A 308 12.54 32.67 -41.22
N THR A 309 13.77 32.22 -41.42
CA THR A 309 14.24 30.95 -40.84
C THR A 309 14.14 30.98 -39.32
N LEU A 310 14.51 32.11 -38.69
CA LEU A 310 14.34 32.31 -37.25
C LEU A 310 12.87 32.30 -36.80
N HIS A 311 11.92 32.77 -37.62
CA HIS A 311 10.48 32.65 -37.35
C HIS A 311 10.00 31.20 -37.46
N GLU A 312 10.49 30.44 -38.44
CA GLU A 312 10.15 29.04 -38.67
C GLU A 312 10.73 28.12 -37.57
N GLU A 313 11.95 28.42 -37.10
CA GLU A 313 12.58 27.84 -35.91
C GLU A 313 11.82 28.18 -34.63
N TYR A 314 11.48 29.46 -34.40
CA TYR A 314 10.70 29.88 -33.23
C TYR A 314 9.31 29.21 -33.19
N ALA A 315 8.61 29.15 -34.32
CA ALA A 315 7.35 28.42 -34.44
C ALA A 315 7.53 26.93 -34.13
N SER A 316 8.62 26.31 -34.60
CA SER A 316 8.95 24.91 -34.29
C SER A 316 9.24 24.69 -32.80
N LEU A 317 9.95 25.62 -32.16
CA LEU A 317 10.27 25.60 -30.73
C LEU A 317 9.02 25.77 -29.85
N VAL A 318 8.11 26.68 -30.21
CA VAL A 318 6.81 26.83 -29.53
C VAL A 318 5.98 25.55 -29.66
N ASN A 319 5.94 24.94 -30.84
CA ASN A 319 5.26 23.66 -31.03
C ASN A 319 5.86 22.53 -30.17
N GLU A 320 7.19 22.47 -29.99
CA GLU A 320 7.78 21.47 -29.07
C GLU A 320 7.53 21.81 -27.59
N ARG A 321 7.59 23.08 -27.20
CA ARG A 321 7.19 23.54 -25.85
C ARG A 321 5.78 23.07 -25.51
N ASP A 322 4.82 23.27 -26.42
CA ASP A 322 3.42 22.95 -26.15
C ASP A 322 3.18 21.42 -26.14
N ARG A 323 3.91 20.65 -26.95
CA ARG A 323 3.96 19.19 -26.81
C ARG A 323 4.58 18.76 -25.47
N ALA A 324 5.63 19.43 -24.99
CA ALA A 324 6.27 19.13 -23.71
C ALA A 324 5.36 19.47 -22.51
N ILE A 325 4.65 20.60 -22.56
CA ILE A 325 3.63 20.97 -21.56
C ILE A 325 2.54 19.90 -21.49
N LYS A 326 1.95 19.51 -22.64
CA LYS A 326 0.90 18.48 -22.66
C LYS A 326 1.37 17.13 -22.09
N ARG A 327 2.59 16.69 -22.42
CA ARG A 327 3.20 15.48 -21.83
C ARG A 327 3.35 15.61 -20.31
N ALA A 328 3.72 16.79 -19.81
CA ALA A 328 3.85 17.03 -18.37
C ALA A 328 2.48 17.02 -17.66
N GLU A 329 1.44 17.59 -18.27
CA GLU A 329 0.06 17.53 -17.77
C GLU A 329 -0.47 16.08 -17.72
N GLU A 330 -0.21 15.29 -18.76
CA GLU A 330 -0.55 13.86 -18.81
C GLU A 330 0.15 13.06 -17.69
N VAL A 331 1.43 13.33 -17.43
CA VAL A 331 2.19 12.72 -16.32
C VAL A 331 1.70 13.18 -14.95
N LEU A 332 1.34 14.46 -14.78
CA LEU A 332 0.78 14.98 -13.53
C LEU A 332 -0.62 14.40 -13.23
N ALA A 333 -1.45 14.22 -14.25
CA ALA A 333 -2.74 13.54 -14.10
C ALA A 333 -2.56 12.07 -13.66
N ALA A 334 -1.67 11.33 -14.32
CA ALA A 334 -1.35 9.95 -13.93
C ALA A 334 -0.75 9.87 -12.51
N GLY A 335 0.11 10.81 -12.13
CA GLY A 335 0.64 10.94 -10.77
C GLY A 335 -0.45 11.14 -9.72
N LYS A 336 -1.45 11.99 -10.01
CA LYS A 336 -2.59 12.24 -9.13
C LYS A 336 -3.52 11.04 -8.98
N ASP A 337 -3.63 10.18 -9.98
CA ASP A 337 -4.39 8.92 -9.89
C ASP A 337 -3.61 7.79 -9.19
N ILE A 338 -2.27 7.89 -9.15
CA ILE A 338 -1.43 7.07 -8.26
C ILE A 338 -1.57 7.55 -6.81
N GLU A 339 -1.53 8.85 -6.57
CA GLU A 339 -1.72 9.50 -5.26
C GLU A 339 -3.02 9.04 -4.58
N LYS A 340 -4.19 9.25 -5.22
CA LYS A 340 -5.50 8.77 -4.73
C LYS A 340 -5.52 7.29 -4.37
N ARG A 341 -4.81 6.46 -5.14
CA ARG A 341 -4.76 5.00 -4.90
C ARG A 341 -3.90 4.66 -3.69
N VAL A 342 -2.82 5.40 -3.44
CA VAL A 342 -2.01 5.29 -2.23
C VAL A 342 -2.79 5.78 -1.01
N GLU A 343 -3.57 6.87 -1.12
CA GLU A 343 -4.50 7.32 -0.07
C GLU A 343 -5.53 6.25 0.27
N GLY A 344 -6.22 5.67 -0.73
CA GLY A 344 -7.20 4.59 -0.54
C GLY A 344 -6.61 3.37 0.16
N LEU A 345 -5.47 2.85 -0.34
CA LEU A 345 -4.75 1.72 0.28
C LEU A 345 -4.27 2.05 1.71
N THR A 346 -3.99 3.31 2.02
CA THR A 346 -3.62 3.75 3.38
C THR A 346 -4.83 3.68 4.33
N VAL A 347 -6.01 4.09 3.87
CA VAL A 347 -7.27 3.96 4.64
C VAL A 347 -7.64 2.48 4.86
N GLU A 348 -7.51 1.64 3.82
CA GLU A 348 -7.73 0.19 3.93
C GLU A 348 -6.77 -0.46 4.93
N LEU A 349 -5.48 -0.09 4.90
CA LEU A 349 -4.47 -0.58 5.85
C LEU A 349 -4.80 -0.20 7.30
N ILE A 350 -5.30 1.02 7.54
CA ILE A 350 -5.75 1.47 8.86
C ILE A 350 -6.98 0.68 9.31
N ALA A 351 -7.97 0.48 8.44
CA ALA A 351 -9.17 -0.29 8.75
C ALA A 351 -8.86 -1.78 9.04
N ALA A 352 -7.96 -2.39 8.26
CA ALA A 352 -7.48 -3.75 8.49
C ALA A 352 -6.71 -3.89 9.81
N LYS A 353 -5.85 -2.91 10.15
CA LYS A 353 -5.14 -2.86 11.42
C LYS A 353 -6.10 -2.75 12.61
N GLY A 354 -7.10 -1.86 12.55
CA GLY A 354 -8.12 -1.73 13.59
C GLY A 354 -8.95 -3.02 13.75
N SER A 355 -9.30 -3.68 12.64
CA SER A 355 -10.01 -4.96 12.65
C SER A 355 -9.18 -6.07 13.30
N LEU A 356 -7.87 -6.12 13.05
CA LEU A 356 -6.95 -7.05 13.69
C LEU A 356 -6.79 -6.78 15.19
N GLU A 357 -6.74 -5.52 15.60
CA GLU A 357 -6.66 -5.12 17.01
C GLU A 357 -7.94 -5.49 17.79
N LEU A 358 -9.12 -5.31 17.18
CA LEU A 358 -10.40 -5.80 17.72
C LEU A 358 -10.46 -7.34 17.82
N ALA A 359 -9.95 -8.05 16.80
CA ALA A 359 -9.89 -9.52 16.84
C ALA A 359 -8.96 -10.05 17.93
N HIS A 360 -7.81 -9.40 18.16
CA HIS A 360 -6.92 -9.74 19.28
C HIS A 360 -7.55 -9.47 20.65
N ALA A 361 -8.30 -8.37 20.81
CA ALA A 361 -9.04 -8.09 22.05
C ALA A 361 -10.11 -9.16 22.31
N ALA A 362 -10.94 -9.48 21.31
CA ALA A 362 -11.97 -10.51 21.42
C ALA A 362 -11.40 -11.90 21.74
N HIS A 363 -10.23 -12.24 21.19
CA HIS A 363 -9.49 -13.46 21.56
C HIS A 363 -9.02 -13.44 23.03
N HIS A 364 -8.49 -12.31 23.51
CA HIS A 364 -8.03 -12.19 24.90
C HIS A 364 -9.18 -12.35 25.89
N ASP A 365 -10.29 -11.65 25.67
CA ASP A 365 -11.54 -11.79 26.41
C ASP A 365 -12.06 -13.24 26.43
N ALA A 366 -11.99 -13.94 25.29
CA ALA A 366 -12.43 -15.34 25.19
C ALA A 366 -11.53 -16.28 26.00
N GLU A 367 -10.22 -16.04 25.99
CA GLU A 367 -9.25 -16.78 26.79
C GLU A 367 -9.43 -16.53 28.30
N GLU A 368 -9.72 -15.29 28.73
CA GLU A 368 -10.05 -15.00 30.13
C GLU A 368 -11.33 -15.71 30.57
N ARG A 369 -12.40 -15.68 29.77
CA ARG A 369 -13.63 -16.44 30.03
C ARG A 369 -13.37 -17.94 30.09
N ARG A 370 -12.50 -18.47 29.21
CA ARG A 370 -12.09 -19.89 29.22
C ARG A 370 -11.35 -20.25 30.50
N ILE A 371 -10.43 -19.41 30.96
CA ILE A 371 -9.68 -19.62 32.22
C ILE A 371 -10.63 -19.58 33.41
N GLY A 372 -11.52 -18.58 33.50
CA GLY A 372 -12.53 -18.48 34.55
C GLY A 372 -13.46 -19.70 34.61
N ALA A 373 -13.91 -20.20 33.45
CA ALA A 373 -14.75 -21.40 33.37
C ALA A 373 -14.01 -22.71 33.71
N VAL A 374 -12.68 -22.75 33.63
CA VAL A 374 -11.86 -23.87 34.13
C VAL A 374 -11.70 -23.77 35.64
N LEU A 375 -11.35 -22.60 36.18
CA LEU A 375 -11.18 -22.39 37.61
C LEU A 375 -12.47 -22.66 38.41
N ALA A 376 -13.63 -22.28 37.87
CA ALA A 376 -14.92 -22.62 38.47
C ALA A 376 -15.13 -24.15 38.58
N LYS A 377 -14.84 -24.89 37.51
CA LYS A 377 -14.94 -26.36 37.50
C LYS A 377 -13.93 -27.03 38.43
N GLU A 378 -12.71 -26.51 38.53
CA GLU A 378 -11.73 -26.97 39.52
C GLU A 378 -12.26 -26.77 40.95
N GLN A 379 -12.90 -25.62 41.22
CA GLN A 379 -13.50 -25.32 42.53
C GLN A 379 -14.74 -26.18 42.86
N ASP A 380 -15.56 -26.49 41.86
CA ASP A 380 -16.71 -27.41 41.98
C ASP A 380 -16.26 -28.85 42.26
N CYS A 381 -15.28 -29.37 41.50
CA CYS A 381 -14.69 -30.69 41.76
C CYS A 381 -14.13 -30.78 43.19
N LEU A 382 -13.39 -29.76 43.64
CA LEU A 382 -12.88 -29.68 45.01
C LEU A 382 -14.00 -29.58 46.07
N ALA A 383 -15.22 -29.14 45.71
CA ALA A 383 -16.38 -29.19 46.60
C ALA A 383 -16.95 -30.61 46.67
N TRP A 384 -17.16 -31.26 45.52
CA TRP A 384 -17.64 -32.64 45.46
C TRP A 384 -16.69 -33.63 46.15
N ASP A 385 -15.37 -33.44 46.05
CA ASP A 385 -14.39 -34.27 46.78
C ASP A 385 -14.54 -34.14 48.30
N ARG A 386 -14.84 -32.93 48.82
CA ARG A 386 -15.09 -32.73 50.26
C ARG A 386 -16.41 -33.36 50.70
N GLU A 387 -17.47 -33.21 49.90
CA GLU A 387 -18.77 -33.83 50.15
C GLU A 387 -18.70 -35.36 50.12
N LEU A 388 -17.94 -35.93 49.18
CA LEU A 388 -17.69 -37.37 49.07
C LEU A 388 -16.95 -37.91 50.29
N VAL A 389 -15.89 -37.23 50.76
CA VAL A 389 -15.17 -37.60 51.99
C VAL A 389 -16.08 -37.54 53.20
N GLN A 390 -16.87 -36.47 53.37
CA GLN A 390 -17.83 -36.35 54.49
C GLN A 390 -18.87 -37.48 54.45
N ALA A 391 -19.47 -37.75 53.28
CA ALA A 391 -20.44 -38.83 53.12
C ALA A 391 -19.82 -40.21 53.43
N GLN A 392 -18.56 -40.43 53.06
CA GLN A 392 -17.84 -41.66 53.38
C GLN A 392 -17.55 -41.80 54.89
N GLU A 393 -17.21 -40.70 55.58
CA GLU A 393 -17.09 -40.69 57.05
C GLU A 393 -18.42 -40.98 57.74
N GLU A 394 -19.52 -40.36 57.30
CA GLU A 394 -20.87 -40.60 57.83
C GLU A 394 -21.31 -42.07 57.63
N VAL A 395 -21.08 -42.65 56.46
CA VAL A 395 -21.32 -44.08 56.19
C VAL A 395 -20.49 -44.96 57.12
N GLN A 396 -19.22 -44.63 57.36
CA GLN A 396 -18.36 -45.41 58.26
C GLN A 396 -18.82 -45.29 59.73
N GLN A 397 -19.28 -44.12 60.17
CA GLN A 397 -19.89 -43.94 61.49
C GLN A 397 -21.18 -44.76 61.65
N LEU A 398 -22.06 -44.77 60.63
CA LEU A 398 -23.29 -45.57 60.62
C LEU A 398 -22.99 -47.07 60.63
N ASN A 399 -21.97 -47.52 59.90
CA ASN A 399 -21.52 -48.93 59.89
C ASN A 399 -21.01 -49.37 61.28
N ASN A 400 -20.16 -48.56 61.92
CA ASN A 400 -19.70 -48.79 63.30
C ASN A 400 -20.88 -48.89 64.29
N LYS A 401 -21.88 -48.01 64.13
CA LYS A 401 -23.11 -48.02 64.95
C LYS A 401 -23.93 -49.30 64.72
N LEU A 402 -24.10 -49.71 63.46
CA LEU A 402 -24.80 -50.95 63.07
C LEU A 402 -24.13 -52.20 63.65
N LEU A 403 -22.79 -52.27 63.64
CA LEU A 403 -22.04 -53.35 64.29
C LEU A 403 -22.35 -53.42 65.79
N SER A 404 -22.26 -52.29 66.51
CA SER A 404 -22.58 -52.23 67.94
C SER A 404 -24.04 -52.64 68.26
N GLN A 405 -24.99 -52.27 67.40
CA GLN A 405 -26.40 -52.65 67.52
C GLN A 405 -26.61 -54.15 67.27
N ASN A 406 -25.85 -54.75 66.35
CA ASN A 406 -25.88 -56.19 66.07
C ASN A 406 -25.36 -57.00 67.28
N ASP A 407 -24.29 -56.54 67.93
CA ASP A 407 -23.76 -57.18 69.14
C ASP A 407 -24.70 -57.03 70.35
N LEU A 408 -25.37 -55.87 70.50
CA LEU A 408 -26.46 -55.72 71.48
C LEU A 408 -27.62 -56.70 71.17
N LYS A 409 -27.99 -56.89 69.90
CA LYS A 409 -29.02 -57.85 69.48
C LYS A 409 -28.62 -59.30 69.81
N ARG A 410 -27.38 -59.70 69.49
CA ARG A 410 -26.83 -61.04 69.82
C ARG A 410 -26.84 -61.30 71.33
N ASN A 411 -26.49 -60.29 72.13
CA ASN A 411 -26.55 -60.36 73.59
C ASN A 411 -28.00 -60.50 74.10
N LEU A 412 -28.96 -59.78 73.51
CA LEU A 412 -30.38 -59.92 73.82
C LEU A 412 -30.90 -61.33 73.46
N GLU A 413 -30.58 -61.84 72.27
CA GLU A 413 -30.92 -63.21 71.83
C GLU A 413 -30.27 -64.30 72.70
N ALA A 414 -29.06 -64.07 73.22
CA ALA A 414 -28.43 -64.95 74.20
C ALA A 414 -29.15 -64.92 75.56
N ASN A 415 -29.56 -63.74 76.03
CA ASN A 415 -30.27 -63.60 77.31
C ASN A 415 -31.73 -64.08 77.24
N LEU A 416 -32.41 -63.93 76.09
CA LEU A 416 -33.72 -64.53 75.85
C LEU A 416 -33.65 -66.07 75.89
N ARG A 417 -32.62 -66.67 75.27
CA ARG A 417 -32.40 -68.13 75.38
C ARG A 417 -32.20 -68.60 76.82
N LYS A 418 -31.42 -67.87 77.64
CA LYS A 418 -31.30 -68.15 79.08
C LYS A 418 -32.63 -68.04 79.81
N LEU A 419 -33.42 -66.99 79.54
CA LEU A 419 -34.75 -66.80 80.15
C LEU A 419 -35.74 -67.90 79.76
N HIS A 420 -35.69 -68.40 78.52
CA HIS A 420 -36.50 -69.55 78.12
C HIS A 420 -36.07 -70.84 78.81
N GLY A 421 -34.77 -71.06 79.03
CA GLY A 421 -34.26 -72.16 79.87
C GLY A 421 -34.81 -72.09 81.30
N LEU A 422 -34.61 -70.97 81.98
CA LEU A 422 -35.12 -70.73 83.35
C LEU A 422 -36.65 -70.86 83.45
N LYS A 423 -37.41 -70.51 82.40
CA LYS A 423 -38.85 -70.72 82.35
C LYS A 423 -39.24 -72.19 82.18
N SER A 424 -38.45 -72.99 81.46
CA SER A 424 -38.62 -74.45 81.42
C SER A 424 -38.35 -75.05 82.79
N GLU A 425 -37.19 -74.75 83.38
CA GLU A 425 -36.78 -75.24 84.70
C GLU A 425 -37.82 -74.89 85.79
N LEU A 426 -38.42 -73.70 85.72
CA LEU A 426 -39.52 -73.30 86.62
C LEU A 426 -40.83 -74.04 86.34
N ALA A 427 -41.17 -74.32 85.08
CA ALA A 427 -42.33 -75.11 84.73
C ALA A 427 -42.18 -76.56 85.21
N ASP A 428 -41.03 -77.19 84.95
CA ASP A 428 -40.66 -78.53 85.42
C ASP A 428 -40.75 -78.62 86.95
N TYR A 429 -40.33 -77.57 87.67
CA TYR A 429 -40.44 -77.45 89.13
C TYR A 429 -41.89 -77.28 89.62
N VAL A 430 -42.70 -76.42 88.99
CA VAL A 430 -44.10 -76.19 89.37
C VAL A 430 -44.98 -77.39 89.05
N GLU A 431 -44.75 -78.07 87.92
CA GLU A 431 -45.44 -79.33 87.60
C GLU A 431 -45.04 -80.43 88.59
N SER A 432 -43.79 -80.44 89.06
CA SER A 432 -43.38 -81.28 90.19
C SER A 432 -44.11 -80.94 91.50
N ILE A 433 -44.54 -79.70 91.74
CA ILE A 433 -45.35 -79.33 92.94
C ILE A 433 -46.81 -79.74 92.75
N LEU A 434 -47.43 -79.40 91.61
CA LEU A 434 -48.84 -79.71 91.36
C LEU A 434 -49.12 -81.22 91.34
N CYS A 435 -48.17 -82.03 90.85
CA CYS A 435 -48.20 -83.50 90.96
C CYS A 435 -48.14 -84.02 92.42
N LYS A 436 -47.79 -83.19 93.41
CA LYS A 436 -47.81 -83.53 94.84
C LYS A 436 -49.07 -83.01 95.56
N GLU A 437 -49.67 -81.90 95.08
CA GLU A 437 -50.81 -81.25 95.75
C GLU A 437 -52.20 -81.71 95.25
N ALA A 438 -52.30 -82.32 94.06
CA ALA A 438 -53.57 -82.70 93.43
C ALA A 438 -54.34 -83.89 94.07
N LEU A 439 -54.33 -84.02 95.40
CA LEU A 439 -54.83 -85.18 96.16
C LEU A 439 -55.90 -84.84 97.24
N GLY A 440 -56.68 -83.74 97.12
CA GLY A 440 -57.69 -83.39 98.16
C GLY A 440 -58.89 -82.48 97.82
N VAL A 441 -60.05 -83.10 97.45
CA VAL A 441 -61.48 -82.87 97.87
C VAL A 441 -62.15 -81.45 97.82
N ALA A 442 -63.49 -81.38 97.62
CA ALA A 442 -64.31 -80.14 97.47
C ALA A 442 -65.83 -80.27 97.84
N LYS A 443 -66.64 -79.17 97.68
CA LYS A 443 -68.15 -78.99 97.73
C LYS A 443 -68.83 -78.75 99.12
N GLU A 444 -70.08 -78.29 99.39
CA GLU A 444 -71.25 -77.46 98.86
C GLU A 444 -72.37 -77.45 100.00
N HIS A 445 -73.61 -76.89 100.08
CA HIS A 445 -74.64 -75.94 99.48
C HIS A 445 -75.80 -75.76 100.56
N GLU A 446 -76.98 -75.09 100.51
CA GLU A 446 -77.71 -74.00 99.78
C GLU A 446 -79.17 -73.82 100.38
N SER A 447 -79.89 -72.67 100.29
CA SER A 447 -81.36 -72.57 100.59
C SER A 447 -82.11 -71.26 100.19
N GLU A 448 -83.46 -71.26 100.16
CA GLU A 448 -84.35 -70.21 99.59
C GLU A 448 -85.74 -70.10 100.27
N ASP A 449 -86.39 -68.91 100.28
CA ASP A 449 -87.88 -68.79 100.12
C ASP A 449 -88.42 -67.34 100.00
N ALA A 450 -87.67 -66.31 100.44
CA ALA A 450 -88.11 -64.90 100.40
C ALA A 450 -88.19 -64.26 98.99
N ARG A 451 -88.49 -65.07 97.96
CA ARG A 451 -88.22 -64.78 96.55
C ARG A 451 -89.36 -64.14 95.77
N GLN A 452 -90.65 -64.46 96.01
CA GLN A 452 -91.66 -64.23 94.96
C GLN A 452 -92.29 -62.82 94.88
N ILE A 453 -92.70 -62.19 95.99
CA ILE A 453 -93.12 -60.76 95.95
C ILE A 453 -91.90 -59.86 95.71
N SER A 454 -90.76 -60.24 96.30
CA SER A 454 -89.45 -59.69 95.95
C SER A 454 -89.20 -59.78 94.44
N SER A 455 -89.58 -60.87 93.77
CA SER A 455 -89.36 -61.09 92.34
C SER A 455 -90.00 -59.99 91.50
N SER A 456 -91.31 -59.76 91.60
CA SER A 456 -91.98 -58.81 90.71
C SER A 456 -91.46 -57.37 90.88
N ILE A 457 -91.20 -56.92 92.11
CA ILE A 457 -90.61 -55.60 92.36
C ILE A 457 -89.15 -55.55 91.88
N LYS A 458 -88.36 -56.61 92.11
CA LYS A 458 -86.98 -56.77 91.63
C LYS A 458 -86.89 -56.88 90.11
N GLU A 459 -87.92 -57.37 89.44
CA GLU A 459 -88.02 -57.56 87.99
C GLU A 459 -88.41 -56.24 87.30
N THR A 460 -89.32 -55.46 87.89
CA THR A 460 -89.57 -54.07 87.45
C THR A 460 -88.41 -53.12 87.76
N LEU A 461 -87.72 -53.29 88.90
CA LEU A 461 -86.47 -52.59 89.17
C LEU A 461 -85.36 -53.05 88.22
N ALA A 462 -85.26 -54.34 87.89
CA ALA A 462 -84.28 -54.82 86.91
C ALA A 462 -84.56 -54.31 85.49
N SER A 463 -85.81 -54.17 85.06
CA SER A 463 -86.14 -53.56 83.76
C SER A 463 -85.75 -52.09 83.73
N THR A 464 -86.23 -51.29 84.69
CA THR A 464 -85.91 -49.85 84.77
C THR A 464 -84.41 -49.59 85.00
N GLN A 465 -83.71 -50.46 85.74
CA GLN A 465 -82.26 -50.40 85.87
C GLN A 465 -81.55 -50.81 84.57
N LYS A 466 -82.03 -51.83 83.85
CA LYS A 466 -81.49 -52.22 82.54
C LYS A 466 -81.65 -51.09 81.52
N GLU A 467 -82.84 -50.48 81.45
CA GLU A 467 -83.12 -49.32 80.59
C GLU A 467 -82.23 -48.12 80.98
N LEU A 468 -81.98 -47.89 82.27
CA LEU A 468 -81.06 -46.86 82.74
C LEU A 468 -79.59 -47.16 82.36
N GLU A 469 -79.11 -48.40 82.49
CA GLU A 469 -77.76 -48.78 82.04
C GLU A 469 -77.64 -48.75 80.50
N GLU A 470 -78.71 -49.06 79.75
CA GLU A 470 -78.75 -48.93 78.30
C GLU A 470 -78.71 -47.46 77.85
N VAL A 471 -79.46 -46.57 78.50
CA VAL A 471 -79.39 -45.12 78.28
C VAL A 471 -78.00 -44.58 78.66
N LYS A 472 -77.40 -45.02 79.77
CA LYS A 472 -76.01 -44.66 80.13
C LYS A 472 -75.00 -45.15 79.08
N ALA A 473 -75.14 -46.39 78.60
CA ALA A 473 -74.27 -46.95 77.57
C ALA A 473 -74.39 -46.15 76.26
N ASN A 474 -75.60 -45.78 75.86
CA ASN A 474 -75.85 -44.94 74.69
C ASN A 474 -75.31 -43.50 74.87
N ILE A 475 -75.38 -42.93 76.08
CA ILE A 475 -74.79 -41.62 76.40
C ILE A 475 -73.25 -41.69 76.34
N GLU A 476 -72.61 -42.70 76.94
CA GLU A 476 -71.14 -42.83 76.84
C GLU A 476 -70.69 -43.17 75.41
N ASN A 477 -71.45 -43.98 74.66
CA ASN A 477 -71.16 -44.31 73.26
C ASN A 477 -71.21 -43.07 72.35
N THR A 478 -72.32 -42.32 72.38
CA THR A 478 -72.44 -41.05 71.62
C THR A 478 -71.43 -40.00 72.07
N LYS A 479 -71.02 -40.00 73.35
CA LYS A 479 -69.93 -39.18 73.88
C LYS A 479 -68.53 -39.65 73.44
N THR A 480 -68.31 -40.94 73.17
CA THR A 480 -67.08 -41.42 72.51
C THR A 480 -67.07 -41.13 71.01
N GLU A 481 -68.21 -41.28 70.33
CA GLU A 481 -68.39 -40.92 68.93
C GLU A 481 -68.16 -39.41 68.72
N ALA A 482 -68.78 -38.55 69.53
CA ALA A 482 -68.58 -37.10 69.47
C ALA A 482 -67.14 -36.65 69.82
N LYS A 483 -66.38 -37.45 70.57
CA LYS A 483 -64.93 -37.25 70.73
C LYS A 483 -64.16 -37.66 69.47
N LEU A 484 -64.48 -38.82 68.89
CA LEU A 484 -63.82 -39.35 67.70
C LEU A 484 -64.07 -38.44 66.47
N LEU A 485 -65.31 -38.00 66.26
CA LEU A 485 -65.68 -37.02 65.24
C LEU A 485 -64.97 -35.68 65.44
N ARG A 486 -64.78 -35.22 66.69
CA ARG A 486 -64.01 -34.01 67.00
C ARG A 486 -62.53 -34.17 66.67
N VAL A 487 -61.93 -35.32 67.00
CA VAL A 487 -60.55 -35.65 66.64
C VAL A 487 -60.40 -35.69 65.12
N ALA A 488 -61.28 -36.39 64.41
CA ALA A 488 -61.30 -36.43 62.95
C ALA A 488 -61.43 -35.03 62.33
N ALA A 489 -62.31 -34.17 62.86
CA ALA A 489 -62.46 -32.79 62.40
C ALA A 489 -61.20 -31.92 62.65
N THR A 490 -60.46 -32.16 63.75
CA THR A 490 -59.16 -31.49 63.97
C THR A 490 -58.05 -32.04 63.07
N THR A 491 -58.04 -33.34 62.77
CA THR A 491 -57.09 -33.96 61.85
C THR A 491 -57.32 -33.46 60.42
N LEU A 492 -58.56 -33.53 59.91
CA LEU A 492 -58.93 -33.02 58.58
C LEU A 492 -58.64 -31.52 58.42
N ARG A 493 -58.71 -30.73 59.51
CA ARG A 493 -58.31 -29.32 59.48
C ARG A 493 -56.80 -29.15 59.39
N SER A 494 -56.02 -29.90 60.18
CA SER A 494 -54.55 -29.85 60.07
C SER A 494 -54.03 -30.42 58.76
N GLU A 495 -54.78 -31.31 58.10
CA GLU A 495 -54.55 -31.77 56.73
C GLU A 495 -54.86 -30.67 55.71
N LEU A 496 -56.05 -30.06 55.78
CA LEU A 496 -56.44 -28.96 54.89
C LEU A 496 -55.46 -27.77 54.98
N ASP A 497 -55.02 -27.40 56.19
CA ASP A 497 -54.10 -26.28 56.38
C ASP A 497 -52.66 -26.64 55.95
N ARG A 498 -52.28 -27.92 55.98
CA ARG A 498 -51.02 -28.41 55.36
C ARG A 498 -51.09 -28.41 53.85
N GLU A 499 -52.22 -28.78 53.24
CA GLU A 499 -52.35 -28.79 51.78
C GLU A 499 -52.51 -27.39 51.18
N LYS A 500 -52.97 -26.39 51.95
CA LYS A 500 -52.80 -24.98 51.58
C LYS A 500 -51.32 -24.61 51.51
N ALA A 501 -50.56 -24.91 52.57
CA ALA A 501 -49.12 -24.62 52.60
C ALA A 501 -48.33 -25.40 51.52
N SER A 502 -48.76 -26.62 51.17
CA SER A 502 -48.17 -27.39 50.06
C SER A 502 -48.45 -26.71 48.71
N LEU A 503 -49.70 -26.28 48.48
CA LEU A 503 -50.13 -25.52 47.29
C LEU A 503 -49.44 -24.16 47.17
N ASP A 504 -49.36 -23.37 48.24
CA ASP A 504 -48.66 -22.07 48.26
C ASP A 504 -47.18 -22.25 47.86
N SER A 505 -46.52 -23.28 48.40
CA SER A 505 -45.14 -23.63 48.04
C SER A 505 -44.99 -24.09 46.59
N LEU A 506 -46.05 -24.65 46.00
CA LEU A 506 -46.08 -25.12 44.62
C LEU A 506 -46.29 -23.96 43.65
N GLN A 507 -47.19 -23.02 43.96
CA GLN A 507 -47.36 -21.79 43.19
C GLN A 507 -46.09 -20.93 43.18
N GLN A 508 -45.40 -20.79 44.32
CA GLN A 508 -44.10 -20.11 44.35
C GLN A 508 -43.05 -20.80 43.46
N ARG A 509 -43.01 -22.14 43.47
CA ARG A 509 -42.10 -22.93 42.64
C ARG A 509 -42.45 -22.85 41.14
N GLU A 510 -43.74 -22.79 40.81
CA GLU A 510 -44.27 -22.61 39.46
C GLU A 510 -43.90 -21.23 38.89
N VAL A 511 -44.07 -20.15 39.67
CA VAL A 511 -43.64 -18.80 39.28
C VAL A 511 -42.13 -18.73 39.05
N MET A 512 -41.32 -19.31 39.95
CA MET A 512 -39.86 -19.37 39.79
C MET A 512 -39.45 -20.21 38.55
N ALA A 513 -40.14 -21.31 38.28
CA ALA A 513 -39.92 -22.12 37.08
C ALA A 513 -40.30 -21.35 35.80
N SER A 514 -41.40 -20.60 35.80
CA SER A 514 -41.81 -19.75 34.67
C SER A 514 -40.77 -18.67 34.36
N ILE A 515 -40.21 -18.03 35.40
CA ILE A 515 -39.13 -17.03 35.24
C ILE A 515 -37.88 -17.68 34.63
N ALA A 516 -37.50 -18.88 35.09
CA ALA A 516 -36.37 -19.62 34.55
C ALA A 516 -36.59 -20.03 33.08
N VAL A 517 -37.79 -20.50 32.73
CA VAL A 517 -38.17 -20.83 31.34
C VAL A 517 -38.05 -19.60 30.44
N SER A 518 -38.60 -18.45 30.83
CA SER A 518 -38.50 -17.24 30.01
C SER A 518 -37.07 -16.68 29.88
N SER A 519 -36.18 -16.93 30.85
CA SER A 519 -34.74 -16.63 30.68
C SER A 519 -34.11 -17.53 29.63
N LEU A 520 -34.33 -18.84 29.72
CA LEU A 520 -33.82 -19.83 28.77
C LEU A 520 -34.37 -19.62 27.35
N GLU A 521 -35.65 -19.24 27.22
CA GLU A 521 -36.25 -18.85 25.94
C GLU A 521 -35.56 -17.59 25.37
N ALA A 522 -35.27 -16.59 26.20
CA ALA A 522 -34.55 -15.39 25.76
C ALA A 522 -33.08 -15.69 25.37
N GLU A 523 -32.42 -16.64 26.04
CA GLU A 523 -31.07 -17.11 25.70
C GLU A 523 -31.05 -17.95 24.42
N LEU A 524 -32.04 -18.81 24.22
CA LEU A 524 -32.26 -19.56 22.97
C LEU A 524 -32.48 -18.61 21.79
N ASN A 525 -33.33 -17.59 21.96
CA ASN A 525 -33.58 -16.58 20.93
C ASN A 525 -32.34 -15.70 20.61
N ARG A 526 -31.43 -15.48 21.58
CA ARG A 526 -30.15 -14.79 21.35
C ARG A 526 -29.18 -15.68 20.57
N THR A 527 -28.96 -16.91 21.03
CA THR A 527 -28.03 -17.87 20.40
C THR A 527 -28.48 -18.25 18.99
N GLN A 528 -29.79 -18.37 18.74
CA GLN A 528 -30.32 -18.59 17.38
C GLN A 528 -29.97 -17.44 16.42
N LYS A 529 -30.12 -16.17 16.85
CA LYS A 529 -29.73 -14.99 16.06
C LYS A 529 -28.23 -14.88 15.86
N GLU A 530 -27.44 -15.29 16.85
CA GLU A 530 -25.98 -15.33 16.74
C GLU A 530 -25.53 -16.37 15.71
N ILE A 531 -26.09 -17.59 15.74
CA ILE A 531 -25.87 -18.64 14.73
C ILE A 531 -26.26 -18.15 13.33
N GLU A 532 -27.38 -17.45 13.19
CA GLU A 532 -27.85 -16.90 11.92
C GLU A 532 -26.91 -15.79 11.38
N SER A 533 -26.39 -14.93 12.26
CA SER A 533 -25.34 -13.95 11.90
C SER A 533 -24.00 -14.60 11.53
N VAL A 534 -23.63 -15.71 12.19
CA VAL A 534 -22.43 -16.47 11.83
C VAL A 534 -22.60 -17.15 10.48
N ARG A 535 -23.77 -17.73 10.17
CA ARG A 535 -24.06 -18.35 8.87
C ARG A 535 -23.99 -17.35 7.72
N SER A 536 -24.60 -16.18 7.86
CA SER A 536 -24.49 -15.12 6.83
C SER A 536 -23.01 -14.72 6.58
N LYS A 537 -22.19 -14.63 7.63
CA LYS A 537 -20.74 -14.37 7.50
C LYS A 537 -19.97 -15.55 6.90
N GLU A 538 -20.44 -16.79 7.09
CA GLU A 538 -19.89 -17.98 6.47
C GLU A 538 -20.22 -18.02 4.98
N GLU A 539 -21.46 -17.73 4.58
CA GLU A 539 -21.91 -17.63 3.18
C GLU A 539 -21.12 -16.53 2.44
N ASP A 540 -21.00 -15.34 3.03
CA ASP A 540 -20.15 -14.24 2.58
C ASP A 540 -18.67 -14.64 2.37
N ALA A 541 -18.16 -15.58 3.18
CA ALA A 541 -16.78 -16.05 3.11
C ALA A 541 -16.63 -17.19 2.09
N GLN A 542 -17.63 -18.06 1.95
CA GLN A 542 -17.69 -19.11 0.93
C GLN A 542 -17.79 -18.52 -0.48
N GLU A 543 -18.56 -17.45 -0.68
CA GLU A 543 -18.63 -16.73 -1.97
C GLU A 543 -17.24 -16.19 -2.36
N LYS A 544 -16.57 -15.47 -1.44
CA LYS A 544 -15.21 -14.93 -1.66
C LYS A 544 -14.17 -16.05 -1.88
N MET A 545 -14.34 -17.21 -1.22
CA MET A 545 -13.52 -18.40 -1.44
C MET A 545 -13.75 -19.06 -2.81
N VAL A 546 -14.91 -18.84 -3.45
CA VAL A 546 -15.22 -19.28 -4.82
C VAL A 546 -14.84 -18.23 -5.88
N GLU A 547 -14.83 -16.95 -5.52
CA GLU A 547 -14.43 -15.85 -6.41
C GLU A 547 -12.91 -15.71 -6.55
N LEU A 548 -12.16 -15.73 -5.43
CA LEU A 548 -10.71 -15.54 -5.45
C LEU A 548 -9.96 -16.54 -6.37
N PRO A 549 -10.31 -17.85 -6.44
CA PRO A 549 -9.73 -18.76 -7.41
C PRO A 549 -10.06 -18.42 -8.87
N LYS A 550 -11.24 -17.86 -9.16
CA LYS A 550 -11.61 -17.42 -10.52
C LYS A 550 -10.78 -16.20 -10.94
N MET A 551 -10.64 -15.22 -10.04
CA MET A 551 -9.77 -14.06 -10.29
C MET A 551 -8.31 -14.47 -10.50
N LEU A 552 -7.81 -15.42 -9.70
CA LEU A 552 -6.45 -15.95 -9.86
C LEU A 552 -6.30 -16.73 -11.18
N GLN A 553 -7.30 -17.51 -11.58
CA GLN A 553 -7.31 -18.19 -12.88
C GLN A 553 -7.34 -17.19 -14.05
N GLN A 554 -8.13 -16.12 -13.96
CA GLN A 554 -8.20 -15.07 -14.97
C GLN A 554 -6.86 -14.32 -15.09
N ALA A 555 -6.26 -13.91 -13.96
CA ALA A 555 -4.96 -13.26 -13.94
C ALA A 555 -3.83 -14.16 -14.47
N ALA A 556 -3.93 -15.49 -14.24
CA ALA A 556 -2.99 -16.46 -14.80
C ALA A 556 -3.15 -16.62 -16.32
N GLN A 557 -4.39 -16.58 -16.85
CA GLN A 557 -4.64 -16.57 -18.29
C GLN A 557 -4.11 -15.29 -18.94
N GLU A 558 -4.42 -14.12 -18.37
CA GLU A 558 -3.98 -12.82 -18.88
C GLU A 558 -2.44 -12.69 -18.87
N ALA A 559 -1.76 -13.29 -17.89
CA ALA A 559 -0.30 -13.35 -17.84
C ALA A 559 0.32 -14.25 -18.94
N GLU A 560 -0.34 -15.35 -19.31
CA GLU A 560 0.07 -16.21 -20.42
C GLU A 560 -0.24 -15.57 -21.79
N ASP A 561 -1.42 -14.95 -21.94
CA ASP A 561 -1.81 -14.20 -23.14
C ASP A 561 -0.83 -13.05 -23.43
N ALA A 562 -0.44 -12.29 -22.39
CA ALA A 562 0.56 -11.23 -22.49
C ALA A 562 1.97 -11.76 -22.84
N LYS A 563 2.31 -12.98 -22.39
CA LYS A 563 3.58 -13.66 -22.68
C LYS A 563 3.63 -14.20 -24.12
N ASP A 564 2.52 -14.66 -24.66
CA ASP A 564 2.44 -15.06 -26.07
C ASP A 564 2.44 -13.85 -27.00
N ALA A 565 1.77 -12.75 -26.62
CA ALA A 565 1.88 -11.46 -27.31
C ALA A 565 3.32 -10.91 -27.32
N ALA A 566 4.06 -11.04 -26.20
CA ALA A 566 5.47 -10.66 -26.12
C ALA A 566 6.36 -11.52 -27.04
N GLN A 567 6.15 -12.84 -27.08
CA GLN A 567 6.88 -13.74 -27.99
C GLN A 567 6.62 -13.42 -29.47
N ALA A 568 5.37 -13.09 -29.83
CA ALA A 568 5.03 -12.66 -31.19
C ALA A 568 5.80 -11.37 -31.58
N ALA A 569 5.83 -10.37 -30.69
CA ALA A 569 6.57 -9.13 -30.90
C ALA A 569 8.11 -9.34 -30.98
N GLU A 570 8.67 -10.29 -30.22
CA GLU A 570 10.09 -10.65 -30.34
C GLU A 570 10.41 -11.32 -31.68
N GLU A 571 9.54 -12.18 -32.21
CA GLU A 571 9.71 -12.85 -33.50
C GLU A 571 9.53 -11.87 -34.68
N GLU A 572 8.61 -10.90 -34.60
CA GLU A 572 8.52 -9.81 -35.57
C GLU A 572 9.78 -8.91 -35.55
N LEU A 573 10.26 -8.56 -34.35
CA LEU A 573 11.50 -7.82 -34.18
C LEU A 573 12.73 -8.63 -34.68
N ARG A 574 12.67 -9.97 -34.64
CA ARG A 574 13.72 -10.84 -35.21
C ARG A 574 13.70 -10.80 -36.74
N LYS A 575 12.52 -10.91 -37.37
CA LYS A 575 12.35 -10.81 -38.83
C LYS A 575 12.81 -9.44 -39.35
N ALA A 576 12.34 -8.35 -38.75
CA ALA A 576 12.73 -6.99 -39.14
C ALA A 576 14.26 -6.77 -39.07
N LYS A 577 14.96 -7.38 -38.09
CA LYS A 577 16.43 -7.34 -38.03
C LYS A 577 17.07 -8.11 -39.19
N GLU A 578 16.56 -9.30 -39.51
CA GLU A 578 17.01 -10.13 -40.64
C GLU A 578 16.87 -9.36 -41.97
N ASP A 579 15.72 -8.71 -42.20
CA ASP A 579 15.47 -7.85 -43.36
C ASP A 579 16.42 -6.64 -43.43
N THR A 580 16.72 -5.99 -42.29
CA THR A 580 17.67 -4.87 -42.26
C THR A 580 19.11 -5.28 -42.55
N GLU A 581 19.57 -6.45 -42.10
CA GLU A 581 20.91 -6.94 -42.46
C GLU A 581 20.95 -7.47 -43.90
N GLN A 582 19.85 -8.05 -44.43
CA GLN A 582 19.75 -8.45 -45.84
C GLN A 582 19.81 -7.23 -46.78
N THR A 583 19.03 -6.19 -46.52
CA THR A 583 19.04 -4.94 -47.31
C THR A 583 20.38 -4.22 -47.23
N LYS A 584 21.04 -4.24 -46.07
CA LYS A 584 22.42 -3.75 -45.87
C LYS A 584 23.48 -4.58 -46.61
N ALA A 585 23.31 -5.90 -46.68
CA ALA A 585 24.17 -6.77 -47.50
C ALA A 585 23.97 -6.49 -49.01
N ALA A 586 22.73 -6.25 -49.45
CA ALA A 586 22.45 -5.81 -50.81
C ALA A 586 23.09 -4.43 -51.10
N ALA A 587 22.94 -3.46 -50.21
CA ALA A 587 23.49 -2.11 -50.36
C ALA A 587 25.03 -2.10 -50.44
N THR A 588 25.71 -2.86 -49.57
CA THR A 588 27.17 -3.01 -49.62
C THR A 588 27.65 -3.72 -50.89
N THR A 589 26.87 -4.68 -51.41
CA THR A 589 27.12 -5.31 -52.72
C THR A 589 26.98 -4.31 -53.87
N THR A 590 25.93 -3.47 -53.88
CA THR A 590 25.76 -2.44 -54.91
C THR A 590 26.83 -1.34 -54.85
N SER A 591 27.24 -0.93 -53.65
CA SER A 591 28.35 0.03 -53.45
C SER A 591 29.68 -0.52 -53.96
N SER A 592 29.96 -1.81 -53.70
CA SER A 592 31.14 -2.50 -54.22
C SER A 592 31.15 -2.55 -55.75
N ARG A 593 29.98 -2.81 -56.36
CA ARG A 593 29.80 -2.78 -57.83
C ARG A 593 30.00 -1.38 -58.42
N LEU A 594 29.51 -0.34 -57.76
CA LEU A 594 29.72 1.05 -58.17
C LEU A 594 31.21 1.43 -58.13
N CYS A 595 31.93 1.05 -57.06
CA CYS A 595 33.38 1.28 -56.94
C CYS A 595 34.18 0.58 -58.05
N ALA A 596 33.75 -0.61 -58.50
CA ALA A 596 34.36 -1.28 -59.65
C ALA A 596 34.14 -0.51 -60.96
N VAL A 597 32.89 -0.09 -61.23
CA VAL A 597 32.55 0.70 -62.44
C VAL A 597 33.27 2.05 -62.48
N LEU A 598 33.42 2.73 -61.33
CA LEU A 598 34.17 3.99 -61.26
C LEU A 598 35.65 3.81 -61.63
N LYS A 599 36.29 2.71 -61.21
CA LYS A 599 37.68 2.36 -61.57
C LYS A 599 37.81 1.95 -63.03
N GLU A 600 36.80 1.29 -63.59
CA GLU A 600 36.73 0.98 -65.02
C GLU A 600 36.65 2.27 -65.85
N ILE A 601 35.77 3.21 -65.48
CA ILE A 601 35.65 4.54 -66.11
C ILE A 601 36.97 5.33 -66.02
N GLU A 602 37.68 5.27 -64.88
CA GLU A 602 38.99 5.91 -64.74
C GLU A 602 40.05 5.25 -65.64
N ALA A 603 40.07 3.92 -65.73
CA ALA A 603 40.96 3.17 -66.62
C ALA A 603 40.66 3.47 -68.12
N SER A 604 39.38 3.56 -68.51
CA SER A 604 38.97 3.99 -69.85
C SER A 604 39.47 5.40 -70.15
N LYS A 605 39.32 6.36 -69.23
CA LYS A 605 39.82 7.74 -69.38
C LYS A 605 41.34 7.83 -69.39
N ALA A 606 42.06 6.93 -68.70
CA ALA A 606 43.50 6.82 -68.82
C ALA A 606 43.92 6.27 -70.19
N SER A 607 43.21 5.26 -70.70
CA SER A 607 43.42 4.69 -72.04
C SER A 607 43.13 5.71 -73.15
N GLU A 608 42.04 6.48 -73.02
CA GLU A 608 41.67 7.59 -73.90
C GLU A 608 42.79 8.64 -73.99
N ARG A 609 43.32 9.11 -72.85
CA ARG A 609 44.45 10.05 -72.82
C ARG A 609 45.70 9.50 -73.50
N LEU A 610 46.00 8.20 -73.31
CA LEU A 610 47.12 7.53 -73.97
C LEU A 610 46.92 7.43 -75.49
N ALA A 611 45.70 7.12 -75.94
CA ALA A 611 45.35 7.10 -77.36
C ALA A 611 45.46 8.49 -77.99
N LEU A 612 44.94 9.54 -77.32
CA LEU A 612 45.06 10.93 -77.76
C LEU A 612 46.53 11.41 -77.80
N ALA A 613 47.35 11.01 -76.82
CA ALA A 613 48.79 11.31 -76.83
C ALA A 613 49.52 10.58 -77.97
N ALA A 614 49.18 9.32 -78.25
CA ALA A 614 49.74 8.57 -79.38
C ALA A 614 49.33 9.18 -80.73
N VAL A 615 48.08 9.62 -80.89
CA VAL A 615 47.61 10.33 -82.09
C VAL A 615 48.34 11.66 -82.28
N ARG A 616 48.58 12.42 -81.21
CA ARG A 616 49.38 13.65 -81.27
C ARG A 616 50.82 13.37 -81.69
N ALA A 617 51.49 12.42 -81.05
CA ALA A 617 52.86 12.02 -81.42
C ALA A 617 52.95 11.49 -82.87
N LEU A 618 51.92 10.80 -83.38
CA LEU A 618 51.84 10.38 -84.78
C LEU A 618 51.64 11.56 -85.75
N ASN A 619 50.87 12.58 -85.38
CA ASN A 619 50.73 13.80 -86.18
C ASN A 619 52.01 14.66 -86.12
N GLU A 620 52.60 14.86 -84.95
CA GLU A 620 53.85 15.60 -84.75
C GLU A 620 55.02 14.96 -85.50
N SER A 621 55.13 13.62 -85.49
CA SER A 621 56.14 12.90 -86.30
C SER A 621 55.84 12.92 -87.81
N LYS A 622 54.60 13.20 -88.21
CA LYS A 622 54.20 13.37 -89.61
C LYS A 622 54.45 14.80 -90.11
N GLU A 623 54.23 15.82 -89.28
CA GLU A 623 54.61 17.21 -89.57
C GLU A 623 56.13 17.44 -89.51
N ALA A 624 56.85 16.67 -88.67
CA ALA A 624 58.32 16.64 -88.67
C ALA A 624 58.93 15.81 -89.82
N SER A 625 58.10 15.23 -90.70
CA SER A 625 58.49 14.33 -91.80
C SER A 625 58.07 14.87 -93.17
N ASP A 626 58.23 16.18 -93.39
CA ASP A 626 57.87 16.83 -94.67
C ASP A 626 58.95 16.61 -95.75
N VAL A 627 58.98 15.38 -96.29
CA VAL A 627 59.60 14.99 -97.56
C VAL A 627 58.65 14.01 -98.26
N GLU A 628 58.45 14.19 -99.56
CA GLU A 628 57.52 13.44 -100.42
C GLU A 628 57.83 11.91 -100.45
N ASP A 629 56.94 11.00 -100.85
CA ASP A 629 55.90 11.10 -101.89
C ASP A 629 54.82 9.97 -101.81
N SER A 630 53.67 10.22 -102.44
CA SER A 630 52.82 9.25 -103.17
C SER A 630 51.82 8.31 -102.44
N PRO A 631 50.78 7.80 -103.15
CA PRO A 631 49.42 7.82 -102.58
C PRO A 631 48.75 6.45 -102.28
N ARG A 632 47.72 6.49 -101.42
CA ARG A 632 46.76 5.40 -101.18
C ARG A 632 45.30 5.92 -101.10
N GLY A 633 44.91 6.78 -102.03
CA GLY A 633 43.52 7.28 -102.11
C GLY A 633 42.54 6.23 -102.64
N VAL A 634 41.49 5.94 -101.87
CA VAL A 634 40.32 5.17 -102.35
C VAL A 634 39.29 6.16 -102.87
N THR A 635 38.97 6.08 -104.16
CA THR A 635 38.06 7.04 -104.81
C THR A 635 36.60 6.65 -104.56
N LEU A 636 35.91 7.38 -103.67
CA LEU A 636 34.48 7.24 -103.44
C LEU A 636 33.66 8.17 -104.37
N PRO A 637 32.48 7.75 -104.87
CA PRO A 637 31.54 8.64 -105.52
C PRO A 637 31.11 9.79 -104.59
N ILE A 638 30.96 11.01 -105.13
CA ILE A 638 30.61 12.21 -104.34
C ILE A 638 29.29 12.04 -103.56
N SER A 639 28.31 11.33 -104.15
CA SER A 639 27.04 10.99 -103.48
C SER A 639 27.22 10.04 -102.29
N GLU A 640 28.13 9.06 -102.39
CA GLU A 640 28.44 8.14 -101.31
C GLU A 640 29.28 8.82 -100.22
N TYR A 641 30.21 9.70 -100.60
CA TYR A 641 30.95 10.56 -99.66
C TYR A 641 29.99 11.41 -98.82
N TYR A 642 29.04 12.13 -99.42
CA TYR A 642 28.07 12.92 -98.65
C TYR A 642 27.11 12.06 -97.82
N ALA A 643 26.68 10.89 -98.32
CA ALA A 643 25.82 9.98 -97.57
C ALA A 643 26.54 9.37 -96.35
N LEU A 644 27.81 8.98 -96.50
CA LEU A 644 28.65 8.48 -95.41
C LEU A 644 29.06 9.59 -94.44
N SER A 645 29.42 10.78 -94.94
CA SER A 645 29.75 11.94 -94.11
C SER A 645 28.56 12.37 -93.27
N LYS A 646 27.35 12.46 -93.86
CA LYS A 646 26.15 12.76 -93.08
C LYS A 646 25.86 11.64 -92.07
N LYS A 647 25.92 10.36 -92.47
CA LYS A 647 25.69 9.26 -91.54
C LYS A 647 26.71 9.19 -90.40
N ALA A 648 27.94 9.69 -90.62
CA ALA A 648 28.93 9.87 -89.56
C ALA A 648 28.53 11.02 -88.63
N GLN A 649 28.11 12.18 -89.15
CA GLN A 649 27.61 13.32 -88.36
C GLN A 649 26.35 12.96 -87.55
N ASP A 650 25.34 12.35 -88.17
CA ASP A 650 24.11 11.88 -87.50
C ASP A 650 24.43 10.89 -86.35
N ALA A 651 25.51 10.10 -86.48
CA ALA A 651 25.97 9.16 -85.45
C ALA A 651 26.87 9.81 -84.38
N GLU A 652 27.64 10.83 -84.75
CA GLU A 652 28.46 11.64 -83.85
C GLU A 652 27.59 12.54 -82.96
N GLU A 653 26.56 13.18 -83.51
CA GLU A 653 25.54 13.92 -82.76
C GLU A 653 24.84 13.02 -81.72
N LEU A 654 24.36 11.84 -82.14
CA LEU A 654 23.70 10.87 -81.26
C LEU A 654 24.65 10.24 -80.23
N ALA A 655 25.95 10.18 -80.50
CA ALA A 655 26.96 9.80 -79.51
C ALA A 655 27.22 10.93 -78.51
N ASN A 656 27.35 12.17 -78.99
CA ASN A 656 27.57 13.36 -78.16
C ASN A 656 26.37 13.62 -77.22
N GLU A 657 25.13 13.49 -77.69
CA GLU A 657 23.92 13.61 -76.87
C GLU A 657 23.96 12.62 -75.68
N LYS A 658 24.26 11.35 -75.94
CA LYS A 658 24.40 10.31 -74.91
C LYS A 658 25.57 10.56 -73.96
N VAL A 659 26.68 11.14 -74.45
CA VAL A 659 27.79 11.57 -73.61
C VAL A 659 27.36 12.73 -72.71
N THR A 660 26.59 13.70 -73.20
CA THR A 660 26.07 14.80 -72.37
C THR A 660 25.06 14.33 -71.33
N GLU A 661 24.16 13.39 -71.66
CA GLU A 661 23.25 12.78 -70.68
C GLU A 661 24.02 12.03 -69.59
N ALA A 662 24.99 11.19 -69.97
CA ALA A 662 25.83 10.45 -69.03
C ALA A 662 26.69 11.38 -68.15
N LEU A 663 27.18 12.49 -68.70
CA LEU A 663 27.91 13.51 -67.93
C LEU A 663 27.00 14.23 -66.93
N ALA A 664 25.78 14.60 -67.32
CA ALA A 664 24.80 15.24 -66.43
C ALA A 664 24.39 14.30 -65.27
N GLN A 665 24.20 12.99 -65.55
CA GLN A 665 23.96 11.99 -64.50
C GLN A 665 25.17 11.86 -63.55
N VAL A 666 26.41 11.84 -64.08
CA VAL A 666 27.63 11.80 -63.26
C VAL A 666 27.82 13.06 -62.41
N GLU A 667 27.46 14.23 -62.94
CA GLU A 667 27.52 15.50 -62.20
C GLU A 667 26.47 15.56 -61.09
N SER A 668 25.24 15.12 -61.35
CA SER A 668 24.19 14.97 -60.34
C SER A 668 24.60 14.00 -59.21
N VAL A 669 25.18 12.84 -59.56
CA VAL A 669 25.67 11.88 -58.56
C VAL A 669 26.79 12.49 -57.70
N LYS A 670 27.75 13.18 -58.33
CA LYS A 670 28.82 13.89 -57.58
C LYS A 670 28.30 14.99 -56.67
N GLY A 671 27.26 15.72 -57.07
CA GLY A 671 26.57 16.68 -56.19
C GLY A 671 26.06 16.00 -54.93
N SER A 672 25.36 14.88 -55.07
CA SER A 672 24.86 14.10 -53.92
C SER A 672 25.96 13.44 -53.08
N GLU A 673 27.10 13.07 -53.69
CA GLU A 673 28.27 12.54 -52.99
C GLU A 673 28.94 13.62 -52.13
N LEU A 674 29.12 14.83 -52.68
CA LEU A 674 29.66 15.98 -51.96
C LEU A 674 28.73 16.41 -50.82
N GLU A 675 27.42 16.49 -51.06
CA GLU A 675 26.44 16.82 -50.02
C GLU A 675 26.42 15.77 -48.90
N SER A 676 26.46 14.47 -49.24
CA SER A 676 26.55 13.40 -48.26
C SER A 676 27.88 13.39 -47.49
N LEU A 677 28.97 13.86 -48.09
CA LEU A 677 30.26 14.00 -47.44
C LEU A 677 30.27 15.19 -46.47
N ASP A 678 29.71 16.33 -46.87
CA ASP A 678 29.68 17.54 -46.02
C ASP A 678 28.84 17.32 -44.75
N ARG A 679 27.63 16.76 -44.90
CA ARG A 679 26.77 16.30 -43.79
C ARG A 679 27.50 15.33 -42.84
N LEU A 680 28.40 14.49 -43.35
CA LEU A 680 29.22 13.60 -42.52
C LEU A 680 30.31 14.38 -41.76
N THR A 681 30.90 15.43 -42.34
CA THR A 681 31.84 16.29 -41.61
C THR A 681 31.12 17.12 -40.54
N GLU A 682 29.90 17.59 -40.81
CA GLU A 682 29.06 18.32 -39.87
C GLU A 682 28.67 17.48 -38.67
N ALA A 683 28.12 16.28 -38.88
CA ALA A 683 27.82 15.33 -37.81
C ALA A 683 29.08 14.93 -36.99
N THR A 684 30.27 14.98 -37.61
CA THR A 684 31.54 14.75 -36.90
C THR A 684 31.93 15.97 -36.03
N LYS A 685 31.75 17.21 -36.51
CA LYS A 685 31.96 18.44 -35.73
C LYS A 685 31.02 18.48 -34.51
N GLU A 686 29.73 18.23 -34.74
CA GLU A 686 28.72 18.13 -33.67
C GLU A 686 29.10 17.09 -32.61
N MET A 687 29.57 15.91 -33.01
CA MET A 687 29.98 14.85 -32.09
C MET A 687 31.17 15.29 -31.23
N ASP A 688 32.16 15.96 -31.81
CA ASP A 688 33.30 16.50 -31.07
C ASP A 688 32.91 17.68 -30.16
N GLU A 689 31.92 18.49 -30.53
CA GLU A 689 31.36 19.54 -29.68
C GLU A 689 30.58 18.97 -28.50
N LYS A 690 29.66 18.03 -28.74
CA LYS A 690 28.91 17.29 -27.71
C LYS A 690 29.84 16.53 -26.75
N LYS A 691 31.01 16.11 -27.22
CA LYS A 691 32.08 15.54 -26.41
C LYS A 691 32.82 16.59 -25.56
N ARG A 692 33.13 17.78 -26.11
CA ARG A 692 33.72 18.89 -25.34
C ARG A 692 32.78 19.41 -24.26
N THR A 693 31.48 19.53 -24.53
CA THR A 693 30.49 19.94 -23.52
C THR A 693 30.37 18.90 -22.41
N LEU A 694 30.43 17.61 -22.73
CA LEU A 694 30.48 16.53 -21.74
C LEU A 694 31.76 16.59 -20.88
N GLU A 695 32.93 16.84 -21.49
CA GLU A 695 34.21 16.98 -20.79
C GLU A 695 34.22 18.18 -19.84
N LEU A 696 33.70 19.33 -20.27
CA LEU A 696 33.51 20.53 -19.43
C LEU A 696 32.48 20.32 -18.31
N ALA A 697 31.41 19.56 -18.55
CA ALA A 697 30.42 19.22 -17.53
C ALA A 697 31.04 18.32 -16.43
N LEU A 698 31.88 17.36 -16.82
CA LEU A 698 32.65 16.53 -15.88
C LEU A 698 33.64 17.38 -15.06
N GLU A 699 34.43 18.25 -15.69
CA GLU A 699 35.36 19.16 -14.98
C GLU A 699 34.63 20.12 -14.03
N ARG A 700 33.39 20.53 -14.35
CA ARG A 700 32.54 21.32 -13.46
C ARG A 700 32.02 20.49 -12.29
N ALA A 701 31.63 19.24 -12.51
CA ALA A 701 31.20 18.33 -11.46
C ALA A 701 32.34 17.94 -10.51
N GLU A 702 33.55 17.72 -11.02
CA GLU A 702 34.75 17.46 -10.20
C GLU A 702 35.06 18.66 -9.30
N ARG A 703 35.14 19.88 -9.84
CA ARG A 703 35.35 21.11 -9.04
C ARG A 703 34.21 21.39 -8.04
N ALA A 704 32.97 21.04 -8.38
CA ALA A 704 31.85 21.12 -7.43
C ALA A 704 32.02 20.15 -6.26
N ASN A 705 32.51 18.93 -6.51
CA ASN A 705 32.82 17.95 -5.48
C ASN A 705 34.02 18.36 -4.61
N GLU A 706 35.07 18.95 -5.20
CA GLU A 706 36.16 19.57 -4.44
C GLU A 706 35.66 20.69 -3.52
N GLY A 707 34.77 21.56 -4.02
CA GLY A 707 34.09 22.60 -3.24
C GLY A 707 33.22 22.04 -2.11
N LYS A 708 32.43 21.00 -2.38
CA LYS A 708 31.59 20.27 -1.40
C LYS A 708 32.46 19.68 -0.29
N LEU A 709 33.58 19.04 -0.64
CA LEU A 709 34.55 18.48 0.31
C LEU A 709 35.24 19.59 1.15
N ALA A 710 35.66 20.68 0.54
CA ALA A 710 36.28 21.82 1.24
C ALA A 710 35.31 22.48 2.23
N ALA A 711 34.05 22.72 1.82
CA ALA A 711 33.00 23.24 2.68
C ALA A 711 32.70 22.29 3.85
N GLU A 712 32.64 20.98 3.60
CA GLU A 712 32.42 19.98 4.64
C GLU A 712 33.59 19.90 5.64
N GLN A 713 34.83 20.07 5.18
CA GLN A 713 36.01 20.19 6.08
C GLN A 713 35.92 21.43 6.98
N GLN A 714 35.46 22.59 6.45
CA GLN A 714 35.24 23.78 7.28
C GLN A 714 34.07 23.60 8.26
N LEU A 715 32.99 22.92 7.86
CA LEU A 715 31.88 22.58 8.76
C LEU A 715 32.31 21.61 9.87
N ARG A 716 33.18 20.63 9.59
CA ARG A 716 33.77 19.76 10.62
C ARG A 716 34.57 20.57 11.66
N LYS A 717 35.41 21.52 11.21
CA LYS A 717 36.14 22.45 12.11
C LYS A 717 35.18 23.32 12.92
N TRP A 718 34.23 23.99 12.27
CA TRP A 718 33.25 24.86 12.93
C TRP A 718 32.43 24.12 14.00
N ARG A 719 32.00 22.88 13.73
CA ARG A 719 31.30 22.04 14.73
C ARG A 719 32.18 21.73 15.94
N SER A 720 33.46 21.44 15.74
CA SER A 720 34.44 21.24 16.82
C SER A 720 34.61 22.51 17.66
N ASP A 721 34.89 23.64 17.00
CA ASP A 721 35.10 24.94 17.65
C ASP A 721 33.84 25.41 18.40
N HIS A 722 32.66 25.18 17.84
CA HIS A 722 31.39 25.52 18.47
C HIS A 722 31.16 24.67 19.73
N GLU A 723 31.38 23.36 19.68
CA GLU A 723 31.22 22.47 20.84
C GLU A 723 32.26 22.77 21.94
N GLN A 724 33.48 23.18 21.57
CA GLN A 724 34.47 23.70 22.53
C GLN A 724 33.99 25.01 23.18
N ARG A 725 33.46 25.97 22.41
CA ARG A 725 32.86 27.21 22.94
C ARG A 725 31.65 26.92 23.84
N ARG A 726 30.83 25.93 23.49
CA ARG A 726 29.67 25.47 24.29
C ARG A 726 30.12 24.98 25.67
N LYS A 727 31.14 24.12 25.72
CA LYS A 727 31.76 23.64 26.96
C LYS A 727 32.35 24.78 27.83
N ILE A 728 32.99 25.77 27.21
CA ILE A 728 33.50 26.96 27.91
C ILE A 728 32.34 27.80 28.49
N GLN A 729 31.25 27.98 27.74
CA GLN A 729 30.07 28.71 28.24
C GLN A 729 29.31 27.94 29.32
N GLU A 730 29.22 26.62 29.28
CA GLU A 730 28.63 25.81 30.35
C GLU A 730 29.47 25.88 31.63
N ALA A 731 30.80 25.85 31.51
CA ALA A 731 31.70 26.10 32.65
C ALA A 731 31.50 27.51 33.24
N ALA A 732 31.38 28.54 32.40
CA ALA A 732 31.14 29.92 32.84
C ALA A 732 29.76 30.12 33.50
N LYS A 733 28.69 29.56 32.92
CA LYS A 733 27.33 29.61 33.51
C LYS A 733 27.27 28.91 34.86
N ARG A 734 28.04 27.84 35.07
CA ARG A 734 28.12 27.13 36.36
C ARG A 734 28.81 27.93 37.46
N ALA A 735 29.44 29.06 37.14
CA ALA A 735 30.06 29.96 38.12
C ALA A 735 29.14 31.11 38.59
N VAL A 736 27.94 31.29 38.01
CA VAL A 736 27.09 32.48 38.23
C VAL A 736 25.62 32.10 38.50
N ASN A 737 25.31 31.78 39.76
CA ASN A 737 24.08 32.12 40.53
C ASN A 737 23.64 31.03 41.55
N PRO A 738 23.29 31.44 42.79
CA PRO A 738 22.47 30.63 43.69
C PRO A 738 21.21 31.35 44.23
N VAL A 739 20.03 30.72 44.12
CA VAL A 739 18.77 30.98 44.91
C VAL A 739 18.06 32.33 44.57
N SER A 740 16.71 32.48 44.52
CA SER A 740 15.57 31.73 45.08
C SER A 740 14.35 31.59 44.11
N SER A 741 13.22 31.09 44.65
CA SER A 741 11.90 30.74 44.02
C SER A 741 10.74 31.46 44.79
N PRO A 742 9.39 31.25 44.62
CA PRO A 742 8.63 30.26 43.81
C PRO A 742 7.23 30.68 43.21
N PHE A 743 6.47 29.69 42.67
CA PHE A 743 5.03 29.66 42.26
C PHE A 743 4.57 30.45 40.99
N VAL A 744 3.64 29.98 40.12
CA VAL A 744 3.19 28.60 39.73
C VAL A 744 2.39 28.64 38.39
N ASP A 745 2.41 27.53 37.62
CA ASP A 745 1.74 27.25 36.30
C ASP A 745 0.29 26.68 36.46
N PRO A 746 -0.48 26.17 35.45
CA PRO A 746 -0.24 25.83 34.01
C PRO A 746 -1.27 26.49 33.04
N TYR A 747 -1.40 26.24 31.71
CA TYR A 747 -1.15 25.09 30.80
C TYR A 747 -0.43 25.54 29.50
N LEU A 748 0.53 24.82 28.88
CA LEU A 748 0.56 23.44 28.35
C LEU A 748 -0.26 23.26 27.04
N LYS A 749 0.23 22.60 25.97
CA LYS A 749 1.59 22.09 25.65
C LYS A 749 1.67 21.64 24.18
N GLU A 750 2.83 21.78 23.54
CA GLU A 750 3.29 20.85 22.50
C GLU A 750 4.81 20.64 22.68
N GLN A 751 5.31 19.40 22.61
CA GLN A 751 6.72 19.11 22.97
C GLN A 751 7.31 17.86 22.32
N ASP A 752 8.45 18.06 21.65
CA ASP A 752 9.47 17.08 21.25
C ASP A 752 9.69 15.88 22.19
N SER A 753 9.94 14.70 21.61
CA SER A 753 11.23 13.98 21.74
C SER A 753 11.34 12.88 20.67
N ARG A 754 12.43 12.66 19.91
CA ARG A 754 13.90 12.77 20.11
C ARG A 754 14.47 11.73 21.08
N LEU A 755 15.37 10.86 20.57
CA LEU A 755 16.65 10.41 21.16
C LEU A 755 17.30 9.40 20.16
N HIS A 756 18.47 9.71 19.58
CA HIS A 756 19.81 9.17 19.94
C HIS A 756 20.11 7.72 19.51
N MET A 757 21.35 7.30 19.20
CA MET A 757 22.61 7.95 18.74
C MET A 757 23.65 6.82 18.64
N SER A 758 24.34 6.63 17.52
CA SER A 758 25.75 6.17 17.46
C SER A 758 26.23 6.11 16.00
N GLY A 759 27.53 6.21 15.78
CA GLY A 759 28.17 5.95 14.49
C GLY A 759 29.40 5.06 14.64
N SER A 760 30.00 4.65 13.52
CA SER A 760 31.35 4.08 13.49
C SER A 760 32.12 4.63 12.29
N SER A 761 33.40 4.95 12.53
CA SER A 761 34.40 5.11 11.47
C SER A 761 34.83 3.73 10.94
N TYR A 762 35.46 3.67 9.76
CA TYR A 762 36.80 3.09 9.59
C TYR A 762 37.44 3.52 8.26
N GLU A 763 38.71 3.17 8.04
CA GLU A 763 39.65 3.91 7.19
C GLU A 763 39.82 3.40 5.74
N ASP A 764 40.37 4.28 4.90
CA ASP A 764 40.81 4.04 3.52
C ASP A 764 42.17 3.34 3.45
N HIS A 765 42.34 2.35 2.56
CA HIS A 765 43.66 1.87 2.09
C HIS A 765 43.59 1.11 0.75
N VAL A 766 44.25 1.66 -0.28
CA VAL A 766 44.42 1.04 -1.62
C VAL A 766 45.77 0.33 -1.76
N PRO A 767 45.82 -0.87 -2.39
CA PRO A 767 46.99 -1.20 -3.21
C PRO A 767 46.71 -1.92 -4.55
N ASN A 768 46.96 -1.18 -5.64
CA ASN A 768 47.62 -1.61 -6.89
C ASN A 768 47.01 -2.63 -7.89
N ARG A 769 46.71 -2.11 -9.09
CA ARG A 769 46.91 -2.67 -10.46
C ARG A 769 46.88 -4.19 -10.69
N LYS A 770 45.99 -4.62 -11.60
CA LYS A 770 46.35 -5.42 -12.80
C LYS A 770 45.28 -5.32 -13.91
N LEU A 771 45.70 -5.42 -15.17
CA LEU A 771 44.82 -5.29 -16.34
C LEU A 771 43.87 -6.49 -16.48
N ARG A 772 42.59 -6.24 -16.75
CA ARG A 772 41.74 -7.07 -17.63
C ARG A 772 40.84 -6.21 -18.51
N LYS A 773 40.28 -6.84 -19.56
CA LYS A 773 39.74 -6.16 -20.75
C LYS A 773 38.23 -5.87 -20.64
N LYS A 774 37.83 -4.77 -21.28
CA LYS A 774 36.51 -4.48 -21.89
C LYS A 774 35.30 -5.32 -21.44
N LYS A 775 34.33 -4.65 -20.80
CA LYS A 775 32.94 -4.49 -21.29
C LYS A 775 32.18 -3.59 -20.30
N SER A 776 31.84 -2.38 -20.71
CA SER A 776 30.82 -1.57 -20.04
C SER A 776 29.43 -2.14 -20.37
N PHE A 777 28.52 -1.98 -19.42
CA PHE A 777 27.10 -2.31 -19.52
C PHE A 777 26.32 -1.23 -18.75
N LEU A 778 25.00 -1.16 -19.00
CA LEU A 778 24.06 -0.14 -18.49
C LEU A 778 24.19 1.25 -19.15
N PRO A 779 23.10 2.03 -19.24
CA PRO A 779 21.70 1.61 -19.42
C PRO A 779 21.08 2.18 -20.71
N ARG A 780 20.05 1.51 -21.25
CA ARG A 780 19.29 1.98 -22.43
C ARG A 780 18.10 2.84 -21.98
N MET A 781 18.31 4.13 -21.84
CA MET A 781 17.25 5.15 -21.84
C MET A 781 17.32 5.91 -23.17
N GLY A 782 16.17 6.20 -23.80
CA GLY A 782 16.12 6.80 -25.13
C GLY A 782 14.92 6.35 -25.95
N SER A 783 13.76 6.89 -25.59
CA SER A 783 12.56 6.91 -26.43
C SER A 783 12.81 7.69 -27.74
N PHE A 784 12.01 7.45 -28.79
CA PHE A 784 11.11 8.45 -29.42
C PHE A 784 10.80 8.21 -30.91
N LEU A 785 9.56 8.58 -31.28
CA LEU A 785 9.01 8.87 -32.61
C LEU A 785 8.93 7.68 -33.60
N SER A 786 7.79 7.29 -34.19
CA SER A 786 6.60 7.98 -34.78
C SER A 786 6.71 8.25 -36.28
N ARG A 787 5.54 8.27 -36.96
CA ARG A 787 5.26 8.23 -38.42
C ARG A 787 5.24 6.80 -39.01
N ASN A 788 4.33 6.44 -39.93
CA ASN A 788 3.33 7.22 -40.69
C ASN A 788 1.93 6.55 -40.74
N THR A 789 0.89 7.37 -40.91
CA THR A 789 -0.41 6.99 -41.51
C THR A 789 -0.33 7.11 -43.03
N PRO A 790 -1.12 6.35 -43.82
CA PRO A 790 -2.47 6.81 -44.15
C PRO A 790 -3.54 5.70 -44.12
N ALA A 791 -4.80 6.10 -44.26
CA ALA A 791 -5.93 5.16 -44.33
C ALA A 791 -6.24 4.71 -45.77
N GLN A 792 -6.63 3.45 -45.94
CA GLN A 792 -7.72 3.01 -46.82
C GLN A 792 -8.08 1.53 -46.56
N THR A 793 -9.35 1.19 -46.80
CA THR A 793 -10.04 -0.11 -46.57
C THR A 793 -9.98 -0.67 -45.15
#